data_AF-A0A2V7TV90-F1
#
_entry.id   AF-A0A2V7TV90-F1
#
_cell.length_a   1.000
_cell.length_b   1.000
_cell.length_c   1.000
_cell.angle_alpha   90.00
_cell.angle_beta   90.00
_cell.angle_gamma   90.00
#
_symmetry.space_group_name_H-M   'P 1'
#
loop_
_entity.id
_entity.type
_entity.pdbx_description
1 polymer ?
#
loop_
_entity_poly.entity_id
_entity_poly.type
_entity_poly.pdbx_seq_one_letter_code
_entity_poly.pdbx_strand_id
1 'polypeptide(L)'
;MRLPAGVLAGLTVLGPAGSAPGAVTSAPPRVELDFQKYTLPNGLEVILHEDHRLPIVAVNLWYHVGPANETAGRTGFAHLFEHMMFQGSGHVGDDQHFKLLEGAGASFINGTTDFDRTNYMEDIPSNQLELALWLESDRMGFLLDRLDQAKLSNQQDVVRNERRQSVENQPYGLVEEELFHRLFPQGHPYYASIIGSHDDIQAAKLEDVRDFFRRYYAPNNASIAIVGDIDVAATKALVEKYFGSIPRGPAVTPVDVKTPPIASERRAVVTDKVELPRVYLAWITPPIFQPGDAEADLTSRILGGSKASRLYRSLVFDKKIAQTVTANQQSLQLGSVFQISATAKPGHTAEELQKAIDTELAIFAASGPTPEELAAAQNALYSSTVLSLENLGSMYGVANRLNTYNHFVKDPGYLNHDLARYAAPTPESLKAFAAAQLSPAHRVVVYGVPGEKSLPPNPPPSPAPEAVAHAPAPSKEPWRNQVPKPGPTPQAKLPAARSFQLPNGLTVYWIESHALPIVAGQLVVRSGSAADPAGRPGLAAFTAAMLDEGTKTRDALAIAAQLEGLGANLTTGSNFDGSYVTFDVLKPNAEPALAIVSDVALGPTFPEKDVERVRGDRLTTLLQQRDSPFQIAFRVMYPALYGPGHPYGHTPLGSEEALKKITRDDIAGFYRSSYAPANAALVLAGDLTEADVRRLAAQAFGGWTGQAVAAPAPPAPTSIPERVVLVDMKGAPQTALGIVQLALKRSDPDFERLNVMNTILGGLFSSRVNLNLREKHGYTYGAFSSLVETRGVGPLFVGSAVRADVTGASVREMLNEALAMTQAEVTPEELALAKDSIARSLPALFETTRSAVGTMGQLFLFDLAPDYYAGLPARLSSMTAAEVFAATKRHLAPDRMLIVAVGDRAQAEPQIGGLKLGSVAYRDRDGKSIGGGQ
;
A
#
# COMPACT_ATOMS: atom_id res chain seq x y z
N MET A 1 -25.02 60.18 33.04
CA MET A 1 -25.63 61.44 32.54
C MET A 1 -24.87 61.83 31.28
N ARG A 2 -25.62 62.04 30.17
CA ARG A 2 -25.23 62.67 28.88
C ARG A 2 -24.19 63.81 29.07
N LEU A 3 -23.18 64.13 28.25
CA LEU A 3 -22.83 64.13 26.80
C LEU A 3 -21.35 64.69 26.73
N PRO A 4 -20.70 65.03 25.59
CA PRO A 4 -20.63 64.45 24.24
C PRO A 4 -19.17 64.34 23.68
N ALA A 5 -19.13 63.89 22.43
CA ALA A 5 -18.03 63.66 21.48
C ALA A 5 -16.95 64.75 21.29
N GLY A 6 -15.75 64.27 20.93
CA GLY A 6 -14.69 64.99 20.24
C GLY A 6 -13.83 64.02 19.43
N VAL A 7 -13.86 64.16 18.10
CA VAL A 7 -13.13 63.37 17.09
C VAL A 7 -11.65 63.81 17.06
N LEU A 8 -10.73 62.84 17.03
CA LEU A 8 -9.38 63.05 16.48
C LEU A 8 -9.02 61.86 15.59
N ALA A 9 -8.76 62.16 14.31
CA ALA A 9 -8.28 61.22 13.31
C ALA A 9 -6.79 60.91 13.53
N GLY A 10 -6.43 59.63 13.58
CA GLY A 10 -5.07 59.14 13.50
C GLY A 10 -4.92 58.26 12.27
N LEU A 11 -4.06 58.66 11.33
CA LEU A 11 -3.67 57.86 10.17
C LEU A 11 -2.92 56.61 10.63
N THR A 12 -3.48 55.43 10.36
CA THR A 12 -2.77 54.15 10.38
C THR A 12 -2.19 53.88 8.99
N VAL A 13 -0.86 53.83 8.91
CA VAL A 13 -0.13 53.32 7.74
C VAL A 13 -0.31 51.80 7.71
N LEU A 14 -1.17 51.32 6.82
CA LEU A 14 -1.26 49.90 6.44
C LEU A 14 -0.03 49.56 5.60
N GLY A 15 0.85 48.71 6.13
CA GLY A 15 1.86 48.02 5.32
C GLY A 15 1.19 47.07 4.32
N PRO A 16 1.80 46.82 3.15
CA PRO A 16 1.20 45.95 2.14
C PRO A 16 1.14 44.52 2.69
N ALA A 17 -0.05 43.93 2.68
CA ALA A 17 -0.20 42.49 2.79
C ALA A 17 0.59 41.87 1.63
N GLY A 18 1.62 41.08 1.95
CA GLY A 18 2.34 40.32 0.95
C GLY A 18 1.36 39.41 0.22
N SER A 19 1.11 39.71 -1.05
CA SER A 19 0.43 38.80 -1.98
C SER A 19 1.20 37.48 -1.99
N ALA A 20 0.54 36.40 -1.59
CA ALA A 20 1.06 35.06 -1.84
C ALA A 20 1.39 34.94 -3.34
N PRO A 21 2.54 34.38 -3.73
CA PRO A 21 2.78 34.08 -5.14
C PRO A 21 1.62 33.20 -5.62
N GLY A 22 0.83 33.72 -6.56
CA GLY A 22 -0.31 33.00 -7.11
C GLY A 22 0.15 31.66 -7.69
N ALA A 23 -0.64 30.60 -7.50
CA ALA A 23 -0.38 29.32 -8.12
C ALA A 23 -0.42 29.51 -9.65
N VAL A 24 0.73 29.55 -10.30
CA VAL A 24 0.82 29.56 -11.76
C VAL A 24 0.68 28.12 -12.21
N THR A 25 -0.28 27.84 -13.11
CA THR A 25 -0.37 26.54 -13.77
C THR A 25 0.96 26.25 -14.44
N SER A 26 1.65 25.18 -14.02
CA SER A 26 2.82 24.73 -14.76
C SER A 26 2.36 24.22 -16.13
N ALA A 27 3.09 24.53 -17.19
CA ALA A 27 2.84 23.85 -18.46
C ALA A 27 2.93 22.34 -18.22
N PRO A 28 2.08 21.52 -18.85
CA PRO A 28 2.15 20.07 -18.67
C PRO A 28 3.59 19.62 -18.94
N PRO A 29 4.20 18.85 -18.01
CA PRO A 29 5.55 18.38 -18.21
C PRO A 29 5.58 17.53 -19.47
N ARG A 30 6.61 17.71 -20.28
CA ARG A 30 6.85 16.85 -21.43
C ARG A 30 7.79 15.74 -20.98
N VAL A 31 7.34 14.51 -21.11
CA VAL A 31 8.16 13.34 -20.80
C VAL A 31 8.34 12.54 -22.09
N GLU A 32 9.60 12.32 -22.46
CA GLU A 32 9.93 11.43 -23.56
C GLU A 32 10.04 10.02 -23.00
N LEU A 33 9.21 9.12 -23.53
CA LEU A 33 9.20 7.71 -23.18
C LEU A 33 9.33 6.92 -24.48
N ASP A 34 10.57 6.70 -24.91
CA ASP A 34 10.86 6.00 -26.16
C ASP A 34 10.44 4.54 -26.04
N PHE A 35 9.63 4.03 -26.97
CA PHE A 35 9.23 2.63 -26.97
C PHE A 35 9.25 2.04 -28.38
N GLN A 36 9.34 0.73 -28.46
CA GLN A 36 9.11 -0.02 -29.69
C GLN A 36 7.89 -0.92 -29.53
N LYS A 37 6.90 -0.74 -30.40
CA LYS A 37 5.75 -1.65 -30.51
C LYS A 37 5.87 -2.52 -31.76
N TYR A 38 5.60 -3.82 -31.61
CA TYR A 38 5.40 -4.73 -32.74
C TYR A 38 4.40 -5.83 -32.36
N THR A 39 3.95 -6.59 -33.35
CA THR A 39 2.98 -7.69 -33.15
C THR A 39 3.56 -8.98 -33.72
N LEU A 40 3.53 -10.05 -32.94
CA LEU A 40 3.92 -11.38 -33.40
C LEU A 40 2.89 -11.94 -34.40
N PRO A 41 3.25 -12.91 -35.28
CA PRO A 41 2.31 -13.51 -36.22
C PRO A 41 1.06 -14.16 -35.56
N ASN A 42 1.19 -14.61 -34.30
CA ASN A 42 0.08 -15.16 -33.53
C ASN A 42 -0.85 -14.08 -32.92
N GLY A 43 -0.46 -12.80 -32.96
CA GLY A 43 -1.25 -11.66 -32.53
C GLY A 43 -0.84 -11.03 -31.21
N LEU A 44 0.18 -11.54 -30.51
CA LEU A 44 0.68 -10.90 -29.28
C LEU A 44 1.25 -9.51 -29.61
N GLU A 45 0.71 -8.48 -28.94
CA GLU A 45 1.28 -7.14 -28.99
C GLU A 45 2.42 -7.02 -27.99
N VAL A 46 3.56 -6.51 -28.43
CA VAL A 46 4.79 -6.43 -27.64
C VAL A 46 5.26 -4.98 -27.61
N ILE A 47 5.51 -4.46 -26.42
CA ILE A 47 5.94 -3.09 -26.15
C ILE A 47 7.26 -3.16 -25.38
N LEU A 48 8.32 -2.56 -25.93
CA LEU A 48 9.65 -2.56 -25.33
C LEU A 48 10.06 -1.13 -24.99
N HIS A 49 10.52 -0.90 -23.76
CA HIS A 49 11.15 0.35 -23.33
C HIS A 49 12.50 0.05 -22.68
N GLU A 50 13.57 0.65 -23.19
CA GLU A 50 14.93 0.47 -22.70
C GLU A 50 15.27 1.55 -21.67
N ASP A 51 15.66 1.12 -20.47
CA ASP A 51 16.00 1.99 -19.34
C ASP A 51 17.12 1.36 -18.49
N HIS A 52 18.33 1.92 -18.55
CA HIS A 52 19.51 1.40 -17.84
C HIS A 52 19.78 2.05 -16.47
N ARG A 53 18.79 2.71 -15.84
CA ARG A 53 19.00 3.37 -14.53
C ARG A 53 19.38 2.38 -13.44
N LEU A 54 18.73 1.22 -13.45
CA LEU A 54 18.98 0.12 -12.53
C LEU A 54 19.00 -1.20 -13.31
N PRO A 55 19.74 -2.22 -12.84
CA PRO A 55 19.79 -3.53 -13.47
C PRO A 55 18.53 -4.35 -13.18
N ILE A 56 17.37 -3.78 -13.46
CA ILE A 56 16.03 -4.33 -13.23
C ILE A 56 15.28 -4.29 -14.56
N VAL A 57 14.47 -5.30 -14.81
CA VAL A 57 13.48 -5.35 -15.88
C VAL A 57 12.13 -5.69 -15.30
N ALA A 58 11.13 -4.92 -15.71
CA ALA A 58 9.73 -5.18 -15.48
C ALA A 58 9.14 -5.93 -16.66
N VAL A 59 8.44 -7.03 -16.39
CA VAL A 59 7.63 -7.76 -17.36
C VAL A 59 6.18 -7.64 -16.91
N ASN A 60 5.32 -7.09 -17.76
CA ASN A 60 3.91 -6.88 -17.45
C ASN A 60 3.05 -7.39 -18.61
N LEU A 61 2.36 -8.51 -18.38
CA LEU A 61 1.51 -9.19 -19.35
C LEU A 61 0.04 -8.92 -19.02
N TRP A 62 -0.63 -8.18 -19.89
CA TRP A 62 -2.07 -7.94 -19.81
C TRP A 62 -2.82 -8.93 -20.69
N TYR A 63 -3.83 -9.57 -20.11
CA TYR A 63 -4.91 -10.22 -20.85
C TYR A 63 -6.11 -9.28 -20.87
N HIS A 64 -6.69 -9.08 -22.06
CA HIS A 64 -7.82 -8.16 -22.26
C HIS A 64 -9.13 -8.86 -21.88
N VAL A 65 -9.24 -9.24 -20.62
CA VAL A 65 -10.35 -9.98 -20.01
C VAL A 65 -10.48 -9.61 -18.53
N GLY A 66 -11.68 -9.29 -18.07
CA GLY A 66 -12.00 -9.10 -16.65
C GLY A 66 -13.43 -9.57 -16.34
N PRO A 67 -14.03 -9.18 -15.20
CA PRO A 67 -15.45 -9.34 -14.91
C PRO A 67 -16.38 -8.84 -16.02
N ALA A 68 -15.96 -7.87 -16.83
CA ALA A 68 -16.68 -7.45 -18.04
C ALA A 68 -16.99 -8.60 -19.02
N ASN A 69 -16.19 -9.67 -18.98
CA ASN A 69 -16.23 -10.82 -19.88
C ASN A 69 -16.83 -12.09 -19.23
N GLU A 70 -17.26 -12.00 -17.97
CA GLU A 70 -17.82 -13.12 -17.22
C GLU A 70 -19.17 -13.56 -17.78
N THR A 71 -19.48 -14.85 -17.60
CA THR A 71 -20.82 -15.37 -17.89
C THR A 71 -21.76 -15.00 -16.75
N ALA A 72 -23.01 -14.65 -17.05
CA ALA A 72 -24.00 -14.36 -16.02
C ALA A 72 -24.12 -15.52 -15.00
N GLY A 73 -24.12 -15.20 -13.70
CA GLY A 73 -24.11 -16.20 -12.62
C GLY A 73 -22.76 -16.88 -12.37
N ARG A 74 -21.66 -16.20 -12.72
CA ARG A 74 -20.28 -16.59 -12.47
C ARG A 74 -19.45 -15.41 -11.98
N THR A 75 -19.99 -14.65 -11.02
CA THR A 75 -19.29 -13.48 -10.47
C THR A 75 -17.95 -13.87 -9.84
N GLY A 76 -16.90 -13.09 -10.12
CA GLY A 76 -15.55 -13.30 -9.58
C GLY A 76 -14.78 -14.43 -10.24
N PHE A 77 -15.27 -14.96 -11.36
CA PHE A 77 -14.61 -16.00 -12.12
C PHE A 77 -13.32 -15.53 -12.77
N ALA A 78 -13.25 -14.29 -13.27
CA ALA A 78 -12.01 -13.74 -13.83
C ALA A 78 -10.91 -13.67 -12.77
N HIS A 79 -11.27 -13.24 -11.55
CA HIS A 79 -10.36 -13.20 -10.41
C HIS A 79 -9.98 -14.61 -9.90
N LEU A 80 -10.93 -15.54 -9.81
CA LEU A 80 -10.60 -16.95 -9.52
C LEU A 80 -9.65 -17.53 -10.57
N PHE A 81 -9.86 -17.20 -11.85
CA PHE A 81 -8.99 -17.65 -12.93
C PHE A 81 -7.59 -17.06 -12.80
N GLU A 82 -7.47 -15.82 -12.32
CA GLU A 82 -6.18 -15.21 -12.04
C GLU A 82 -5.34 -16.07 -11.09
N HIS A 83 -5.95 -16.57 -10.01
CA HIS A 83 -5.31 -17.49 -9.08
C HIS A 83 -4.91 -18.82 -9.73
N MET A 84 -5.74 -19.35 -10.62
CA MET A 84 -5.46 -20.61 -11.33
C MET A 84 -4.18 -20.52 -12.15
N MET A 85 -3.83 -19.33 -12.66
CA MET A 85 -2.58 -19.12 -13.41
C MET A 85 -1.32 -19.32 -12.55
N PHE A 86 -1.41 -19.38 -11.22
CA PHE A 86 -0.26 -19.66 -10.36
C PHE A 86 -0.13 -21.14 -9.95
N GLN A 87 -1.04 -22.01 -10.39
CA GLN A 87 -1.13 -23.40 -9.93
C GLN A 87 -0.31 -24.40 -10.76
N GLY A 88 0.80 -23.92 -11.35
CA GLY A 88 1.66 -24.70 -12.25
C GLY A 88 1.14 -24.78 -13.69
N SER A 89 2.05 -25.12 -14.61
CA SER A 89 1.81 -25.23 -16.05
C SER A 89 2.68 -26.35 -16.64
N GLY A 90 2.59 -26.63 -17.94
CA GLY A 90 3.21 -27.81 -18.57
C GLY A 90 4.65 -28.09 -18.11
N HIS A 91 5.49 -27.06 -18.05
CA HIS A 91 6.92 -27.18 -17.71
C HIS A 91 7.29 -26.56 -16.35
N VAL A 92 6.37 -25.84 -15.70
CA VAL A 92 6.55 -25.25 -14.36
C VAL A 92 5.74 -26.05 -13.34
N GLY A 93 6.43 -26.64 -12.37
CA GLY A 93 5.78 -27.40 -11.31
C GLY A 93 4.90 -26.54 -10.38
N ASP A 94 4.07 -27.22 -9.59
CA ASP A 94 3.22 -26.60 -8.59
C ASP A 94 4.06 -25.78 -7.60
N ASP A 95 3.55 -24.61 -7.20
CA ASP A 95 4.20 -23.63 -6.32
C ASP A 95 5.60 -23.14 -6.77
N GLN A 96 6.03 -23.45 -8.01
CA GLN A 96 7.38 -23.07 -8.48
C GLN A 96 7.44 -21.65 -9.06
N HIS A 97 6.33 -21.10 -9.54
CA HIS A 97 6.34 -19.80 -10.23
C HIS A 97 6.91 -18.68 -9.34
N PHE A 98 6.29 -18.44 -8.18
CA PHE A 98 6.79 -17.48 -7.19
C PHE A 98 8.18 -17.85 -6.70
N LYS A 99 8.41 -19.12 -6.34
CA LYS A 99 9.70 -19.58 -5.82
C LYS A 99 10.87 -19.29 -6.76
N LEU A 100 10.68 -19.48 -8.07
CA LEU A 100 11.70 -19.22 -9.08
C LEU A 100 11.97 -17.72 -9.24
N LEU A 101 10.93 -16.89 -9.26
CA LEU A 101 11.06 -15.43 -9.33
C LEU A 101 11.69 -14.86 -8.06
N GLU A 102 11.24 -15.28 -6.88
CA GLU A 102 11.80 -14.86 -5.58
C GLU A 102 13.27 -15.23 -5.48
N GLY A 103 13.66 -16.45 -5.86
CA GLY A 103 15.06 -16.88 -5.90
C GLY A 103 15.88 -16.20 -6.98
N ALA A 104 15.25 -15.73 -8.05
CA ALA A 104 15.88 -14.90 -9.06
C ALA A 104 16.13 -13.46 -8.57
N GLY A 105 15.51 -13.04 -7.47
CA GLY A 105 15.63 -11.70 -6.91
C GLY A 105 14.48 -10.76 -7.25
N ALA A 106 13.33 -11.29 -7.67
CA ALA A 106 12.16 -10.47 -7.94
C ALA A 106 11.85 -9.57 -6.74
N SER A 107 11.80 -8.27 -7.00
CA SER A 107 11.43 -7.24 -6.02
C SER A 107 9.93 -7.00 -5.97
N PHE A 108 9.22 -7.42 -7.02
CA PHE A 108 7.78 -7.37 -7.12
C PHE A 108 7.30 -8.57 -7.95
N ILE A 109 6.24 -9.23 -7.50
CA ILE A 109 5.53 -10.30 -8.23
C ILE A 109 4.06 -10.16 -7.86
N ASN A 110 3.17 -9.99 -8.84
CA ASN A 110 1.74 -9.94 -8.55
C ASN A 110 0.87 -10.31 -9.76
N GLY A 111 -0.37 -10.69 -9.46
CA GLY A 111 -1.48 -10.69 -10.41
C GLY A 111 -2.53 -9.68 -9.94
N THR A 112 -3.23 -9.03 -10.87
CA THR A 112 -4.42 -8.24 -10.51
C THR A 112 -5.52 -8.38 -11.54
N THR A 113 -6.75 -8.32 -11.06
CA THR A 113 -7.96 -8.28 -11.88
C THR A 113 -8.74 -7.01 -11.54
N ASP A 114 -9.08 -6.23 -12.56
CA ASP A 114 -10.11 -5.19 -12.47
C ASP A 114 -11.26 -5.54 -13.42
N PHE A 115 -12.27 -4.67 -13.53
CA PHE A 115 -13.43 -4.91 -14.36
C PHE A 115 -13.13 -5.20 -15.84
N ASP A 116 -12.09 -4.60 -16.42
CA ASP A 116 -11.83 -4.61 -17.86
C ASP A 116 -10.63 -5.50 -18.26
N ARG A 117 -9.77 -5.87 -17.31
CA ARG A 117 -8.55 -6.66 -17.57
C ARG A 117 -8.07 -7.49 -16.39
N THR A 118 -7.21 -8.47 -16.71
CA THR A 118 -6.38 -9.23 -15.77
C THR A 118 -4.95 -9.14 -16.25
N ASN A 119 -4.00 -8.94 -15.33
CA ASN A 119 -2.59 -8.90 -15.69
C ASN A 119 -1.68 -9.58 -14.67
N TYR A 120 -0.47 -9.91 -15.13
CA TYR A 120 0.61 -10.48 -14.35
C TYR A 120 1.84 -9.60 -14.50
N MET A 121 2.56 -9.39 -13.41
CA MET A 121 3.65 -8.43 -13.34
C MET A 121 4.75 -8.90 -12.41
N GLU A 122 5.98 -8.78 -12.89
CA GLU A 122 7.18 -9.06 -12.12
C GLU A 122 8.29 -8.05 -12.42
N ASP A 123 8.94 -7.58 -11.35
CA ASP A 123 10.11 -6.71 -11.41
C ASP A 123 11.33 -7.50 -10.92
N ILE A 124 12.21 -7.85 -11.85
CA ILE A 124 13.30 -8.81 -11.64
C ILE A 124 14.65 -8.23 -12.07
N PRO A 125 15.79 -8.75 -11.58
CA PRO A 125 17.09 -8.39 -12.12
C PRO A 125 17.17 -8.63 -13.63
N SER A 126 17.78 -7.70 -14.39
CA SER A 126 17.77 -7.73 -15.87
C SER A 126 18.32 -9.01 -16.48
N ASN A 127 19.32 -9.62 -15.85
CA ASN A 127 19.90 -10.89 -16.29
C ASN A 127 18.96 -12.10 -16.12
N GLN A 128 17.78 -11.91 -15.53
CA GLN A 128 16.75 -12.93 -15.33
C GLN A 128 15.57 -12.78 -16.31
N LEU A 129 15.62 -11.85 -17.28
CA LEU A 129 14.53 -11.63 -18.24
C LEU A 129 14.05 -12.92 -18.91
N GLU A 130 14.98 -13.79 -19.31
CA GLU A 130 14.64 -15.07 -19.95
C GLU A 130 13.79 -15.97 -19.04
N LEU A 131 14.03 -15.94 -17.72
CA LEU A 131 13.25 -16.68 -16.74
C LEU A 131 11.80 -16.18 -16.70
N ALA A 132 11.58 -14.87 -16.60
CA ALA A 132 10.24 -14.29 -16.60
C ALA A 132 9.49 -14.63 -17.90
N LEU A 133 10.11 -14.44 -19.06
CA LEU A 133 9.48 -14.77 -20.35
C LEU A 133 9.17 -16.26 -20.50
N TRP A 134 10.03 -17.14 -19.97
CA TRP A 134 9.75 -18.57 -19.91
C TRP A 134 8.52 -18.86 -19.05
N LEU A 135 8.46 -18.31 -17.83
CA LEU A 135 7.34 -18.50 -16.90
C LEU A 135 6.01 -17.97 -17.48
N GLU A 136 6.00 -16.75 -18.02
CA GLU A 136 4.80 -16.15 -18.60
C GLU A 136 4.31 -16.90 -19.83
N SER A 137 5.24 -17.29 -20.72
CA SER A 137 4.88 -18.08 -21.89
C SER A 137 4.40 -19.48 -21.53
N ASP A 138 4.90 -20.07 -20.43
CA ASP A 138 4.48 -21.40 -20.00
C ASP A 138 3.04 -21.39 -19.51
N ARG A 139 2.67 -20.38 -18.72
CA ARG A 139 1.29 -20.16 -18.28
C ARG A 139 0.37 -19.83 -19.45
N MET A 140 0.79 -19.01 -20.40
CA MET A 140 -0.01 -18.70 -21.58
C MET A 140 -0.22 -19.91 -22.51
N GLY A 141 0.79 -20.76 -22.70
CA GLY A 141 0.75 -21.83 -23.69
C GLY A 141 0.29 -23.18 -23.15
N PHE A 142 0.56 -23.46 -21.87
CA PHE A 142 0.59 -24.83 -21.33
C PHE A 142 -0.06 -24.96 -19.95
N LEU A 143 -0.86 -23.98 -19.50
CA LEU A 143 -1.58 -24.07 -18.21
C LEU A 143 -2.44 -25.34 -18.12
N LEU A 144 -3.18 -25.65 -19.19
CA LEU A 144 -4.17 -26.73 -19.21
C LEU A 144 -3.57 -28.11 -18.92
N ASP A 145 -2.27 -28.29 -19.15
CA ASP A 145 -1.57 -29.57 -18.95
C ASP A 145 -1.45 -29.96 -17.46
N ARG A 146 -1.63 -28.99 -16.55
CA ARG A 146 -1.52 -29.18 -15.09
C ARG A 146 -2.81 -28.90 -14.32
N LEU A 147 -3.87 -28.46 -14.99
CA LEU A 147 -5.14 -28.14 -14.33
C LEU A 147 -5.91 -29.40 -13.96
N ASP A 148 -6.28 -29.49 -12.69
CA ASP A 148 -7.14 -30.54 -12.17
C ASP A 148 -8.17 -29.99 -11.17
N GLN A 149 -9.02 -30.90 -10.70
CA GLN A 149 -10.09 -30.57 -9.75
C GLN A 149 -9.54 -30.20 -8.37
N ALA A 150 -8.41 -30.76 -7.95
CA ALA A 150 -7.82 -30.48 -6.64
C ALA A 150 -7.30 -29.05 -6.54
N LYS A 151 -6.61 -28.58 -7.58
CA LYS A 151 -6.16 -27.20 -7.69
C LYS A 151 -7.31 -26.21 -7.74
N LEU A 152 -8.36 -26.53 -8.51
CA LEU A 152 -9.56 -25.69 -8.53
C LEU A 152 -10.22 -25.63 -7.15
N SER A 153 -10.44 -26.78 -6.49
CA SER A 153 -11.03 -26.82 -5.16
C SER A 153 -10.21 -26.04 -4.13
N ASN A 154 -8.88 -26.15 -4.16
CA ASN A 154 -7.99 -25.36 -3.31
C ASN A 154 -8.14 -23.85 -3.58
N GLN A 155 -8.01 -23.41 -4.85
CA GLN A 155 -8.11 -21.99 -5.17
C GLN A 155 -9.50 -21.40 -4.93
N GLN A 156 -10.57 -22.19 -5.05
CA GLN A 156 -11.91 -21.78 -4.60
C GLN A 156 -11.91 -21.45 -3.10
N ASP A 157 -11.28 -22.26 -2.26
CA ASP A 157 -11.20 -22.00 -0.82
C ASP A 157 -10.28 -20.80 -0.51
N VAL A 158 -9.15 -20.65 -1.21
CA VAL A 158 -8.27 -19.48 -1.08
C VAL A 158 -9.01 -18.18 -1.42
N VAL A 159 -9.67 -18.10 -2.58
CA VAL A 159 -10.41 -16.90 -3.02
C VAL A 159 -11.61 -16.63 -2.11
N ARG A 160 -12.28 -17.66 -1.59
CA ARG A 160 -13.34 -17.47 -0.58
C ARG A 160 -12.77 -16.95 0.74
N ASN A 161 -11.56 -17.35 1.14
CA ASN A 161 -10.90 -16.77 2.32
C ASN A 161 -10.49 -15.32 2.06
N GLU A 162 -10.07 -15.00 0.85
CA GLU A 162 -9.78 -13.63 0.44
C GLU A 162 -11.03 -12.76 0.50
N ARG A 163 -12.17 -13.23 -0.02
CA ARG A 163 -13.46 -12.54 0.11
C ARG A 163 -13.75 -12.22 1.58
N ARG A 164 -13.66 -13.23 2.45
CA ARG A 164 -13.86 -13.05 3.90
C ARG A 164 -12.94 -11.97 4.48
N GLN A 165 -11.71 -11.89 4.00
CA GLN A 165 -10.73 -10.92 4.46
C GLN A 165 -11.04 -9.50 3.92
N SER A 166 -11.32 -9.37 2.62
CA SER A 166 -11.42 -8.09 1.90
C SER A 166 -12.82 -7.49 1.88
N VAL A 167 -13.86 -8.26 2.18
CA VAL A 167 -15.28 -7.83 2.19
C VAL A 167 -15.93 -8.04 3.56
N GLU A 168 -16.02 -9.28 4.06
CA GLU A 168 -16.77 -9.56 5.30
C GLU A 168 -16.06 -9.09 6.56
N ASN A 169 -14.74 -9.16 6.64
CA ASN A 169 -13.94 -8.67 7.77
C ASN A 169 -13.53 -7.21 7.62
N GLN A 170 -13.44 -6.72 6.39
CA GLN A 170 -13.06 -5.34 6.14
C GLN A 170 -14.20 -4.40 6.59
N PRO A 171 -13.91 -3.37 7.41
CA PRO A 171 -14.90 -2.36 7.76
C PRO A 171 -15.49 -1.72 6.51
N TYR A 172 -16.82 -1.65 6.44
CA TYR A 172 -17.60 -1.11 5.34
C TYR A 172 -17.51 -1.90 4.01
N GLY A 173 -16.92 -3.10 3.99
CA GLY A 173 -16.75 -3.87 2.75
C GLY A 173 -18.08 -4.23 2.06
N LEU A 174 -19.10 -4.63 2.83
CA LEU A 174 -20.45 -4.90 2.31
C LEU A 174 -21.20 -3.62 1.89
N VAL A 175 -20.81 -2.47 2.45
CA VAL A 175 -21.40 -1.16 2.10
C VAL A 175 -20.95 -0.76 0.70
N GLU A 176 -19.68 -1.00 0.37
CA GLU A 176 -19.12 -0.77 -0.96
C GLU A 176 -19.65 -1.78 -1.99
N GLU A 177 -19.80 -3.06 -1.64
CA GLU A 177 -20.48 -4.03 -2.51
C GLU A 177 -21.92 -3.60 -2.85
N GLU A 178 -22.68 -3.14 -1.85
CA GLU A 178 -24.03 -2.61 -2.07
C GLU A 178 -24.04 -1.34 -2.95
N LEU A 179 -23.00 -0.50 -2.87
CA LEU A 179 -22.86 0.67 -3.74
C LEU A 179 -22.85 0.26 -5.22
N PHE A 180 -22.09 -0.77 -5.58
CA PHE A 180 -22.02 -1.28 -6.95
C PHE A 180 -23.32 -1.96 -7.40
N HIS A 181 -23.98 -2.74 -6.52
CA HIS A 181 -25.31 -3.31 -6.79
C HIS A 181 -26.39 -2.26 -7.08
N ARG A 182 -26.21 -1.04 -6.56
CA ARG A 182 -27.11 0.09 -6.78
C ARG A 182 -26.70 0.94 -7.97
N LEU A 183 -25.42 1.01 -8.32
CA LEU A 183 -24.92 1.74 -9.49
C LEU A 183 -25.38 1.03 -10.77
N PHE A 184 -25.07 -0.25 -10.87
CA PHE A 184 -25.30 -1.04 -12.07
C PHE A 184 -26.52 -1.97 -11.88
N PRO A 185 -27.37 -2.18 -12.89
CA PRO A 185 -28.49 -3.10 -12.76
C PRO A 185 -28.02 -4.56 -12.74
N GLN A 186 -28.81 -5.44 -12.12
CA GLN A 186 -28.56 -6.88 -12.13
C GLN A 186 -28.43 -7.39 -13.58
N GLY A 187 -27.31 -8.04 -13.90
CA GLY A 187 -26.96 -8.50 -15.24
C GLY A 187 -25.99 -7.58 -16.00
N HIS A 188 -25.71 -6.38 -15.50
CA HIS A 188 -24.61 -5.57 -16.00
C HIS A 188 -23.26 -6.17 -15.56
N PRO A 189 -22.19 -6.15 -16.39
CA PRO A 189 -20.91 -6.78 -16.03
C PRO A 189 -20.21 -6.13 -14.82
N TYR A 190 -20.46 -4.85 -14.55
CA TYR A 190 -19.94 -4.16 -13.36
C TYR A 190 -20.86 -4.26 -12.12
N TYR A 191 -21.90 -5.12 -12.15
CA TYR A 191 -22.86 -5.25 -11.05
C TYR A 191 -22.22 -5.77 -9.75
N ALA A 192 -21.43 -6.84 -9.85
CA ALA A 192 -20.88 -7.52 -8.70
C ALA A 192 -19.50 -7.00 -8.31
N SER A 193 -19.10 -7.24 -7.07
CA SER A 193 -17.70 -7.09 -6.66
C SER A 193 -16.79 -7.96 -7.51
N ILE A 194 -15.59 -7.47 -7.82
CA ILE A 194 -14.56 -8.18 -8.61
C ILE A 194 -14.23 -9.55 -7.97
N ILE A 195 -14.26 -9.65 -6.65
CA ILE A 195 -14.01 -10.90 -5.92
C ILE A 195 -15.12 -11.96 -6.12
N GLY A 196 -16.33 -11.53 -6.49
CA GLY A 196 -17.50 -12.40 -6.67
C GLY A 196 -18.22 -12.82 -5.39
N SER A 197 -19.24 -13.66 -5.56
CA SER A 197 -20.02 -14.26 -4.46
C SER A 197 -19.47 -15.63 -4.06
N HIS A 198 -19.63 -16.02 -2.79
CA HIS A 198 -19.24 -17.35 -2.33
C HIS A 198 -19.88 -18.48 -3.15
N ASP A 199 -21.15 -18.33 -3.54
CA ASP A 199 -21.89 -19.32 -4.32
C ASP A 199 -21.32 -19.47 -5.73
N ASP A 200 -21.05 -18.36 -6.43
CA ASP A 200 -20.53 -18.39 -7.79
C ASP A 200 -19.09 -18.92 -7.83
N ILE A 201 -18.23 -18.51 -6.87
CA ILE A 201 -16.86 -19.02 -6.75
C ILE A 201 -16.89 -20.53 -6.57
N GLN A 202 -17.73 -21.04 -5.65
CA GLN A 202 -17.83 -22.47 -5.38
C GLN A 202 -18.48 -23.25 -6.54
N ALA A 203 -19.38 -22.62 -7.31
CA ALA A 203 -20.06 -23.24 -8.44
C ALA A 203 -19.20 -23.38 -9.71
N ALA A 204 -18.03 -22.72 -9.76
CA ALA A 204 -17.06 -22.86 -10.85
C ALA A 204 -16.64 -24.32 -11.04
N LYS A 205 -16.65 -24.79 -12.30
CA LYS A 205 -16.23 -26.15 -12.68
C LYS A 205 -14.91 -26.12 -13.41
N LEU A 206 -14.19 -27.25 -13.38
CA LEU A 206 -12.91 -27.39 -14.10
C LEU A 206 -13.06 -27.14 -15.61
N GLU A 207 -14.18 -27.53 -16.22
CA GLU A 207 -14.40 -27.22 -17.64
C GLU A 207 -14.68 -25.73 -17.89
N ASP A 208 -15.34 -25.04 -16.96
CA ASP A 208 -15.51 -23.57 -17.04
C ASP A 208 -14.13 -22.90 -17.10
N VAL A 209 -13.17 -23.36 -16.28
CA VAL A 209 -11.78 -22.86 -16.25
C VAL A 209 -11.09 -23.12 -17.60
N ARG A 210 -11.18 -24.35 -18.11
CA ARG A 210 -10.57 -24.71 -19.41
C ARG A 210 -11.13 -23.88 -20.56
N ASP A 211 -12.44 -23.66 -20.58
CA ASP A 211 -13.09 -22.87 -21.62
C ASP A 211 -12.75 -21.38 -21.53
N PHE A 212 -12.64 -20.84 -20.32
CA PHE A 212 -12.22 -19.46 -20.09
C PHE A 212 -10.79 -19.23 -20.58
N PHE A 213 -9.86 -20.15 -20.24
CA PHE A 213 -8.47 -20.11 -20.72
C PHE A 213 -8.41 -20.10 -22.25
N ARG A 214 -9.04 -21.09 -22.90
CA ARG A 214 -9.04 -21.23 -24.37
C ARG A 214 -9.59 -20.00 -25.08
N ARG A 215 -10.52 -19.30 -24.45
CA ARG A 215 -11.19 -18.13 -25.04
C ARG A 215 -10.38 -16.85 -24.88
N TYR A 216 -9.81 -16.61 -23.70
CA TYR A 216 -9.31 -15.29 -23.33
C TYR A 216 -7.79 -15.22 -23.11
N TYR A 217 -7.14 -16.34 -22.78
CA TYR A 217 -5.73 -16.39 -22.40
C TYR A 217 -4.83 -16.81 -23.57
N ALA A 218 -4.99 -16.13 -24.71
CA ALA A 218 -4.26 -16.41 -25.94
C ALA A 218 -3.48 -15.18 -26.45
N PRO A 219 -2.42 -15.38 -27.25
CA PRO A 219 -1.58 -14.29 -27.77
C PRO A 219 -2.36 -13.11 -28.38
N ASN A 220 -3.40 -13.38 -29.16
CA ASN A 220 -4.19 -12.36 -29.85
C ASN A 220 -5.19 -11.57 -28.98
N ASN A 221 -5.24 -11.84 -27.68
CA ASN A 221 -6.03 -11.11 -26.70
C ASN A 221 -5.14 -10.59 -25.54
N ALA A 222 -3.85 -10.41 -25.82
CA ALA A 222 -2.86 -10.03 -24.83
C ALA A 222 -1.87 -8.99 -25.35
N SER A 223 -1.31 -8.21 -24.42
CA SER A 223 -0.17 -7.35 -24.67
C SER A 223 0.88 -7.51 -23.58
N ILE A 224 2.15 -7.54 -23.94
CA ILE A 224 3.27 -7.62 -23.00
C ILE A 224 4.12 -6.36 -23.11
N ALA A 225 4.32 -5.69 -21.99
CA ALA A 225 5.26 -4.58 -21.85
C ALA A 225 6.50 -5.09 -21.11
N ILE A 226 7.68 -4.92 -21.71
CA ILE A 226 8.98 -5.27 -21.14
C ILE A 226 9.78 -3.97 -21.05
N VAL A 227 10.09 -3.55 -19.83
CA VAL A 227 10.58 -2.21 -19.52
C VAL A 227 11.76 -2.31 -18.57
N GLY A 228 12.92 -1.74 -18.91
CA GLY A 228 14.08 -1.71 -18.02
C GLY A 228 15.41 -1.94 -18.73
N ASP A 229 16.38 -2.47 -18.00
CA ASP A 229 17.74 -2.70 -18.49
C ASP A 229 17.76 -3.90 -19.46
N ILE A 230 17.42 -3.63 -20.73
CA ILE A 230 17.26 -4.65 -21.77
C ILE A 230 18.09 -4.30 -23.00
N ASP A 231 18.59 -5.34 -23.70
CA ASP A 231 18.98 -5.20 -25.10
C ASP A 231 17.75 -5.50 -25.96
N VAL A 232 17.32 -4.53 -26.77
CA VAL A 232 16.07 -4.64 -27.54
C VAL A 232 16.11 -5.82 -28.53
N ALA A 233 17.24 -6.05 -29.21
CA ALA A 233 17.34 -7.10 -30.23
C ALA A 233 17.29 -8.50 -29.60
N ALA A 234 18.04 -8.72 -28.52
CA ALA A 234 18.02 -9.93 -27.72
C ALA A 234 16.64 -10.17 -27.12
N THR A 235 16.00 -9.12 -26.61
CA THR A 235 14.64 -9.21 -26.04
C THR A 235 13.63 -9.65 -27.10
N LYS A 236 13.68 -9.08 -28.32
CA LYS A 236 12.82 -9.54 -29.42
C LYS A 236 13.04 -11.02 -29.75
N ALA A 237 14.29 -11.48 -29.75
CA ALA A 237 14.61 -12.89 -29.98
C ALA A 237 14.09 -13.80 -28.86
N LEU A 238 14.17 -13.37 -27.60
CA LEU A 238 13.57 -14.09 -26.47
C LEU A 238 12.05 -14.13 -26.59
N VAL A 239 11.40 -13.01 -26.88
CA VAL A 239 9.95 -12.94 -27.08
C VAL A 239 9.50 -13.88 -28.22
N GLU A 240 10.19 -13.87 -29.36
CA GLU A 240 9.90 -14.79 -30.47
C GLU A 240 10.08 -16.26 -30.05
N LYS A 241 11.18 -16.57 -29.35
CA LYS A 241 11.45 -17.91 -28.83
C LYS A 241 10.32 -18.39 -27.92
N TYR A 242 9.93 -17.59 -26.93
CA TYR A 242 9.00 -18.02 -25.87
C TYR A 242 7.53 -17.92 -26.27
N PHE A 243 7.14 -16.93 -27.06
CA PHE A 243 5.74 -16.70 -27.40
C PHE A 243 5.40 -17.04 -28.86
N GLY A 244 6.37 -17.05 -29.78
CA GLY A 244 6.10 -17.18 -31.23
C GLY A 244 5.44 -18.49 -31.65
N SER A 245 5.74 -19.59 -30.94
CA SER A 245 5.14 -20.90 -31.21
C SER A 245 3.78 -21.13 -30.54
N ILE A 246 3.34 -20.24 -29.64
CA ILE A 246 2.03 -20.35 -28.99
C ILE A 246 0.95 -20.05 -30.04
N PRO A 247 -0.02 -20.95 -30.25
CA PRO A 247 -1.06 -20.74 -31.25
C PRO A 247 -1.89 -19.50 -30.98
N ARG A 248 -2.32 -18.84 -32.07
CA ARG A 248 -3.37 -17.84 -32.01
C ARG A 248 -4.66 -18.48 -31.47
N GLY A 249 -5.30 -17.85 -30.51
CA GLY A 249 -6.60 -18.25 -29.98
C GLY A 249 -7.78 -17.81 -30.87
N PRO A 250 -9.01 -18.17 -30.48
CA PRO A 250 -10.21 -17.66 -31.14
C PRO A 250 -10.27 -16.13 -31.04
N ALA A 251 -11.04 -15.51 -31.94
CA ALA A 251 -11.34 -14.09 -31.82
C ALA A 251 -12.21 -13.84 -30.58
N VAL A 252 -11.82 -12.87 -29.75
CA VAL A 252 -12.61 -12.43 -28.60
C VAL A 252 -13.61 -11.38 -29.06
N THR A 253 -14.88 -11.59 -28.77
CA THR A 253 -15.93 -10.61 -29.04
C THR A 253 -15.75 -9.42 -28.08
N PRO A 254 -15.66 -8.18 -28.58
CA PRO A 254 -15.62 -7.00 -27.72
C PRO A 254 -16.87 -6.91 -26.83
N VAL A 255 -16.69 -6.47 -25.59
CA VAL A 255 -17.81 -6.20 -24.68
C VAL A 255 -18.49 -4.91 -25.14
N ASP A 256 -19.70 -5.02 -25.68
CA ASP A 256 -20.54 -3.90 -26.12
C ASP A 256 -21.81 -3.85 -25.26
N VAL A 257 -21.61 -3.52 -23.98
CA VAL A 257 -22.71 -3.30 -23.03
C VAL A 257 -22.87 -1.79 -22.83
N LYS A 258 -24.10 -1.31 -23.03
CA LYS A 258 -24.43 0.09 -22.75
C LYS A 258 -24.85 0.24 -21.29
N THR A 259 -24.06 0.98 -20.52
CA THR A 259 -24.43 1.31 -19.14
C THR A 259 -25.63 2.25 -19.13
N PRO A 260 -26.76 1.83 -18.54
CA PRO A 260 -27.94 2.69 -18.46
C PRO A 260 -27.71 3.81 -17.44
N PRO A 261 -28.18 5.05 -17.72
CA PRO A 261 -28.06 6.14 -16.77
C PRO A 261 -28.92 5.89 -15.51
N ILE A 262 -28.53 6.50 -14.40
CA ILE A 262 -29.34 6.53 -13.18
C ILE A 262 -30.45 7.58 -13.37
N ALA A 263 -31.70 7.14 -13.56
CA ALA A 263 -32.82 8.04 -13.83
C ALA A 263 -33.35 8.79 -12.60
N SER A 264 -33.08 8.29 -11.40
CA SER A 264 -33.48 8.89 -10.12
C SER A 264 -32.52 8.43 -9.02
N GLU A 265 -32.34 9.24 -7.97
CA GLU A 265 -31.52 8.89 -6.80
C GLU A 265 -31.90 7.51 -6.24
N ARG A 266 -30.91 6.64 -6.05
CA ARG A 266 -31.06 5.32 -5.42
C ARG A 266 -30.43 5.35 -4.05
N ARG A 267 -31.04 4.69 -3.07
CA ARG A 267 -30.59 4.71 -1.68
C ARG A 267 -30.55 3.34 -1.05
N ALA A 268 -29.56 3.11 -0.19
CA ALA A 268 -29.49 1.94 0.69
C ALA A 268 -28.89 2.31 2.06
N VAL A 269 -29.24 1.53 3.08
CA VAL A 269 -28.62 1.58 4.40
C VAL A 269 -28.15 0.17 4.72
N VAL A 270 -26.87 0.02 5.01
CA VAL A 270 -26.21 -1.24 5.30
C VAL A 270 -25.67 -1.18 6.72
N THR A 271 -26.02 -2.18 7.54
CA THR A 271 -25.48 -2.32 8.89
C THR A 271 -24.15 -3.07 8.85
N ASP A 272 -23.16 -2.55 9.59
CA ASP A 272 -21.83 -3.11 9.69
C ASP A 272 -21.36 -3.06 11.16
N LYS A 273 -20.48 -3.98 11.57
CA LYS A 273 -19.81 -3.99 12.87
C LYS A 273 -18.67 -2.96 12.89
N VAL A 274 -19.07 -1.70 12.83
CA VAL A 274 -18.19 -0.53 12.84
C VAL A 274 -18.56 0.43 13.96
N GLU A 275 -17.59 1.22 14.43
CA GLU A 275 -17.84 2.22 15.48
C GLU A 275 -18.50 3.51 14.95
N LEU A 276 -18.36 3.82 13.66
CA LEU A 276 -18.76 5.11 13.08
C LEU A 276 -19.68 4.95 11.86
N PRO A 277 -20.64 5.86 11.63
CA PRO A 277 -21.35 5.92 10.36
C PRO A 277 -20.45 6.40 9.22
N ARG A 278 -20.71 5.93 8.00
CA ARG A 278 -20.08 6.38 6.77
C ARG A 278 -21.13 6.59 5.68
N VAL A 279 -20.97 7.64 4.88
CA VAL A 279 -21.76 7.85 3.66
C VAL A 279 -20.89 7.62 2.42
N TYR A 280 -21.46 6.95 1.42
CA TYR A 280 -20.95 6.84 0.07
C TYR A 280 -21.94 7.49 -0.89
N LEU A 281 -21.45 8.34 -1.77
CA LEU A 281 -22.20 8.91 -2.89
C LEU A 281 -21.45 8.56 -4.17
N ALA A 282 -22.15 7.99 -5.16
CA ALA A 282 -21.52 7.63 -6.42
C ALA A 282 -22.38 7.94 -7.64
N TRP A 283 -21.70 8.27 -8.74
CA TRP A 283 -22.28 8.60 -10.04
C TRP A 283 -21.59 7.77 -11.12
N ILE A 284 -22.34 7.47 -12.19
CA ILE A 284 -21.78 6.92 -13.41
C ILE A 284 -21.33 8.11 -14.28
N THR A 285 -20.04 8.19 -14.58
CA THR A 285 -19.41 9.28 -15.35
C THR A 285 -18.88 8.77 -16.70
N PRO A 286 -18.43 9.67 -17.61
CA PRO A 286 -17.93 9.25 -18.92
C PRO A 286 -16.82 8.20 -18.85
N PRO A 287 -16.76 7.27 -19.82
CA PRO A 287 -15.71 6.24 -19.86
C PRO A 287 -14.28 6.81 -19.89
N ILE A 288 -13.31 5.97 -19.52
CA ILE A 288 -11.88 6.32 -19.53
C ILE A 288 -11.43 6.95 -20.87
N PHE A 289 -10.66 8.03 -20.78
CA PHE A 289 -10.15 8.82 -21.92
C PHE A 289 -11.22 9.43 -22.84
N GLN A 290 -12.51 9.38 -22.49
CA GLN A 290 -13.57 10.08 -23.23
C GLN A 290 -13.78 11.50 -22.70
N PRO A 291 -14.42 12.41 -23.47
CA PRO A 291 -14.74 13.75 -23.00
C PRO A 291 -15.51 13.73 -21.67
N GLY A 292 -15.04 14.49 -20.68
CA GLY A 292 -15.57 14.52 -19.32
C GLY A 292 -14.81 13.68 -18.30
N ASP A 293 -13.94 12.74 -18.72
CA ASP A 293 -13.12 11.93 -17.81
C ASP A 293 -12.03 12.79 -17.12
N ALA A 294 -11.37 13.68 -17.88
CA ALA A 294 -10.39 14.62 -17.32
C ALA A 294 -11.01 15.61 -16.33
N GLU A 295 -12.21 16.11 -16.65
CA GLU A 295 -12.99 16.95 -15.76
C GLU A 295 -13.37 16.20 -14.48
N ALA A 296 -13.67 14.90 -14.56
CA ALA A 296 -13.95 14.05 -13.41
C ALA A 296 -12.70 13.89 -12.52
N ASP A 297 -11.55 13.56 -13.10
CA ASP A 297 -10.26 13.45 -12.38
C ASP A 297 -9.94 14.73 -11.61
N LEU A 298 -9.94 15.89 -12.30
CA LEU A 298 -9.65 17.19 -11.70
C LEU A 298 -10.70 17.59 -10.65
N THR A 299 -11.98 17.35 -10.91
CA THR A 299 -13.06 17.63 -9.96
C THR A 299 -12.91 16.80 -8.69
N SER A 300 -12.54 15.51 -8.81
CA SER A 300 -12.31 14.64 -7.66
C SER A 300 -11.18 15.16 -6.77
N ARG A 301 -10.08 15.61 -7.39
CA ARG A 301 -8.93 16.19 -6.69
C ARG A 301 -9.29 17.46 -5.93
N ILE A 302 -10.03 18.38 -6.57
CA ILE A 302 -10.43 19.65 -5.95
C ILE A 302 -11.44 19.42 -4.80
N LEU A 303 -12.34 18.45 -4.96
CA LEU A 303 -13.34 18.15 -3.94
C LEU A 303 -12.75 17.40 -2.74
N GLY A 304 -11.89 16.40 -2.93
CA GLY A 304 -11.44 15.52 -1.83
C GLY A 304 -10.07 14.86 -1.99
N GLY A 305 -9.14 15.47 -2.73
CA GLY A 305 -7.79 14.93 -2.99
C GLY A 305 -6.70 15.26 -1.96
N SER A 306 -6.89 16.26 -1.09
CA SER A 306 -5.89 16.73 -0.14
C SER A 306 -6.51 17.46 1.07
N LYS A 307 -5.67 17.89 2.04
CA LYS A 307 -6.09 18.78 3.14
C LYS A 307 -6.55 20.17 2.66
N ALA A 308 -6.21 20.59 1.43
CA ALA A 308 -6.64 21.85 0.83
C ALA A 308 -7.98 21.73 0.08
N SER A 309 -8.45 20.51 -0.18
CA SER A 309 -9.69 20.27 -0.93
C SER A 309 -10.94 20.79 -0.21
N ARG A 310 -11.96 21.16 -1.00
CA ARG A 310 -13.19 21.81 -0.49
C ARG A 310 -13.92 20.97 0.55
N LEU A 311 -14.10 19.67 0.31
CA LEU A 311 -14.81 18.80 1.24
C LEU A 311 -14.00 18.59 2.53
N TYR A 312 -12.67 18.46 2.44
CA TYR A 312 -11.83 18.37 3.64
C TYR A 312 -11.95 19.64 4.48
N ARG A 313 -11.76 20.81 3.86
CA ARG A 313 -11.90 22.10 4.54
C ARG A 313 -13.28 22.24 5.21
N SER A 314 -14.35 21.95 4.47
CA SER A 314 -15.72 22.11 4.98
C SER A 314 -16.05 21.09 6.08
N LEU A 315 -15.88 19.79 5.82
CA LEU A 315 -16.37 18.73 6.72
C LEU A 315 -15.40 18.39 7.85
N VAL A 316 -14.09 18.39 7.61
CA VAL A 316 -13.07 17.96 8.59
C VAL A 316 -12.54 19.15 9.38
N PHE A 317 -12.20 20.25 8.71
CA PHE A 317 -11.55 21.41 9.34
C PHE A 317 -12.54 22.40 9.97
N ASP A 318 -13.50 22.91 9.19
CA ASP A 318 -14.43 23.98 9.61
C ASP A 318 -15.59 23.43 10.45
N LYS A 319 -16.37 22.49 9.90
CA LYS A 319 -17.55 21.91 10.59
C LYS A 319 -17.17 20.85 11.63
N LYS A 320 -16.03 20.17 11.44
CA LYS A 320 -15.52 19.10 12.31
C LYS A 320 -16.54 17.96 12.52
N ILE A 321 -17.27 17.61 11.46
CA ILE A 321 -18.27 16.53 11.48
C ILE A 321 -17.76 15.23 10.87
N ALA A 322 -16.71 15.30 10.03
CA ALA A 322 -16.10 14.15 9.38
C ALA A 322 -14.71 13.85 9.94
N GLN A 323 -14.39 12.56 10.06
CA GLN A 323 -13.04 12.05 10.34
C GLN A 323 -12.20 12.01 9.06
N THR A 324 -12.80 11.49 7.99
CA THR A 324 -12.21 11.44 6.66
C THR A 324 -13.27 11.82 5.64
N VAL A 325 -12.83 12.44 4.54
CA VAL A 325 -13.62 12.60 3.32
C VAL A 325 -12.68 12.51 2.14
N THR A 326 -13.05 11.71 1.14
CA THR A 326 -12.29 11.51 -0.09
C THR A 326 -13.22 11.60 -1.29
N ALA A 327 -12.68 12.01 -2.42
CA ALA A 327 -13.34 11.93 -3.71
C ALA A 327 -12.37 11.32 -4.74
N ASN A 328 -12.86 10.40 -5.57
CA ASN A 328 -12.06 9.72 -6.59
C ASN A 328 -12.89 9.45 -7.85
N GLN A 329 -12.21 9.40 -8.98
CA GLN A 329 -12.72 8.91 -10.26
C GLN A 329 -12.09 7.53 -10.53
N GLN A 330 -12.91 6.51 -10.73
CA GLN A 330 -12.49 5.22 -11.23
C GLN A 330 -12.83 5.15 -12.72
N SER A 331 -11.86 5.44 -13.57
CA SER A 331 -12.06 5.47 -15.03
C SER A 331 -12.14 4.06 -15.61
N LEU A 332 -13.27 3.71 -16.24
CA LEU A 332 -13.60 2.36 -16.73
C LEU A 332 -14.15 2.40 -18.17
N GLN A 333 -14.11 1.26 -18.88
CA GLN A 333 -14.52 1.18 -20.28
C GLN A 333 -16.03 1.36 -20.51
N LEU A 334 -16.88 0.70 -19.70
CA LEU A 334 -18.33 0.69 -19.92
C LEU A 334 -19.04 1.89 -19.28
N GLY A 335 -18.33 2.66 -18.47
CA GLY A 335 -18.85 3.77 -17.68
C GLY A 335 -18.08 3.86 -16.38
N SER A 336 -17.46 5.01 -16.15
CA SER A 336 -16.61 5.25 -15.00
C SER A 336 -17.44 5.51 -13.74
N VAL A 337 -16.81 5.40 -12.57
CA VAL A 337 -17.46 5.66 -11.28
C VAL A 337 -16.80 6.83 -10.58
N PHE A 338 -17.53 7.94 -10.41
CA PHE A 338 -17.12 9.03 -9.53
C PHE A 338 -17.70 8.78 -8.14
N GLN A 339 -16.84 8.71 -7.13
CA GLN A 339 -17.24 8.38 -5.76
C GLN A 339 -16.78 9.46 -4.77
N ILE A 340 -17.65 9.79 -3.82
CA ILE A 340 -17.32 10.55 -2.62
C ILE A 340 -17.66 9.66 -1.41
N SER A 341 -16.70 9.50 -0.51
CA SER A 341 -16.94 8.79 0.76
C SER A 341 -16.56 9.67 1.94
N ALA A 342 -17.35 9.66 3.01
CA ALA A 342 -17.05 10.40 4.24
C ALA A 342 -17.42 9.59 5.49
N THR A 343 -16.49 9.50 6.44
CA THR A 343 -16.73 8.84 7.74
C THR A 343 -17.02 9.89 8.80
N ALA A 344 -18.07 9.70 9.60
CA ALA A 344 -18.47 10.65 10.63
C ALA A 344 -17.51 10.64 11.81
N LYS A 345 -17.40 11.77 12.50
CA LYS A 345 -16.84 11.83 13.85
C LYS A 345 -17.85 11.29 14.87
N PRO A 346 -17.42 10.85 16.07
CA PRO A 346 -18.32 10.45 17.13
C PRO A 346 -19.41 11.50 17.39
N GLY A 347 -20.67 11.06 17.43
CA GLY A 347 -21.82 11.95 17.64
C GLY A 347 -22.42 12.57 16.37
N HIS A 348 -21.83 12.34 15.20
CA HIS A 348 -22.36 12.79 13.90
C HIS A 348 -22.94 11.64 13.07
N THR A 349 -23.82 11.96 12.13
CA THR A 349 -24.53 10.96 11.31
C THR A 349 -24.16 11.01 9.84
N ALA A 350 -24.40 9.92 9.10
CA ALA A 350 -24.19 9.85 7.67
C ALA A 350 -25.04 10.89 6.90
N GLU A 351 -26.24 11.20 7.38
CA GLU A 351 -27.12 12.22 6.83
C GLU A 351 -26.55 13.63 6.98
N GLU A 352 -25.94 13.95 8.12
CA GLU A 352 -25.27 15.23 8.34
C GLU A 352 -24.11 15.43 7.36
N LEU A 353 -23.32 14.37 7.15
CA LEU A 353 -22.24 14.36 6.16
C LEU A 353 -22.79 14.53 4.75
N GLN A 354 -23.82 13.76 4.38
CA GLN A 354 -24.45 13.85 3.07
C GLN A 354 -24.91 15.29 2.79
N LYS A 355 -25.60 15.91 3.74
CA LYS A 355 -26.08 17.29 3.59
C LYS A 355 -24.95 18.29 3.40
N ALA A 356 -23.82 18.11 4.11
CA ALA A 356 -22.65 18.95 3.94
C ALA A 356 -22.00 18.74 2.56
N ILE A 357 -21.87 17.50 2.10
CA ILE A 357 -21.38 17.16 0.75
C ILE A 357 -22.29 17.79 -0.31
N ASP A 358 -23.61 17.64 -0.17
CA ASP A 358 -24.61 18.20 -1.09
C ASP A 358 -24.51 19.73 -1.18
N THR A 359 -24.23 20.38 -0.05
CA THR A 359 -24.02 21.84 0.00
C THR A 359 -22.78 22.24 -0.80
N GLU A 360 -21.65 21.56 -0.59
CA GLU A 360 -20.41 21.86 -1.32
C GLU A 360 -20.52 21.53 -2.82
N LEU A 361 -21.19 20.43 -3.18
CA LEU A 361 -21.46 20.08 -4.58
C LEU A 361 -22.36 21.12 -5.25
N ALA A 362 -23.39 21.63 -4.56
CA ALA A 362 -24.23 22.70 -5.07
C ALA A 362 -23.44 24.01 -5.28
N ILE A 363 -22.54 24.37 -4.35
CA ILE A 363 -21.66 25.53 -4.49
C ILE A 363 -20.72 25.34 -5.68
N PHE A 364 -20.12 24.15 -5.83
CA PHE A 364 -19.22 23.83 -6.94
C PHE A 364 -19.96 23.85 -8.29
N ALA A 365 -21.16 23.29 -8.38
CA ALA A 365 -21.99 23.35 -9.60
C ALA A 365 -22.45 24.78 -9.94
N ALA A 366 -22.64 25.65 -8.93
CA ALA A 366 -23.05 27.04 -9.14
C ALA A 366 -21.88 27.96 -9.54
N SER A 367 -20.70 27.76 -8.96
CA SER A 367 -19.59 28.73 -9.05
C SER A 367 -18.32 28.17 -9.70
N GLY A 368 -18.17 26.85 -9.81
CA GLY A 368 -16.94 26.21 -10.26
C GLY A 368 -15.79 26.25 -9.25
N PRO A 369 -14.64 25.68 -9.61
CA PRO A 369 -13.38 25.93 -8.92
C PRO A 369 -12.86 27.34 -9.20
N THR A 370 -11.95 27.82 -8.35
CA THR A 370 -11.11 28.98 -8.65
C THR A 370 -10.01 28.58 -9.64
N PRO A 371 -9.41 29.54 -10.37
CA PRO A 371 -8.23 29.26 -11.20
C PRO A 371 -7.08 28.62 -10.41
N GLU A 372 -6.88 29.05 -9.16
CA GLU A 372 -5.82 28.52 -8.29
C GLU A 372 -6.08 27.06 -7.88
N GLU A 373 -7.33 26.69 -7.57
CA GLU A 373 -7.71 25.30 -7.28
C GLU A 373 -7.50 24.39 -8.50
N LEU A 374 -7.85 24.86 -9.70
CA LEU A 374 -7.61 24.13 -10.94
C LEU A 374 -6.11 23.96 -11.19
N ALA A 375 -5.32 25.04 -11.08
CA ALA A 375 -3.87 25.00 -11.27
C ALA A 375 -3.19 24.03 -10.27
N ALA A 376 -3.61 24.04 -9.00
CA ALA A 376 -3.08 23.15 -7.99
C ALA A 376 -3.44 21.68 -8.28
N ALA A 377 -4.68 21.40 -8.70
CA ALA A 377 -5.09 20.05 -9.10
C ALA A 377 -4.32 19.53 -10.32
N GLN A 378 -4.09 20.38 -11.33
CA GLN A 378 -3.26 20.07 -12.50
C GLN A 378 -1.82 19.76 -12.09
N ASN A 379 -1.20 20.63 -11.29
CA ASN A 379 0.18 20.45 -10.82
C ASN A 379 0.33 19.15 -10.00
N ALA A 380 -0.64 18.81 -9.15
CA ALA A 380 -0.65 17.56 -8.41
C ALA A 380 -0.74 16.32 -9.32
N LEU A 381 -1.63 16.34 -10.34
CA LEU A 381 -1.74 15.24 -11.31
C LEU A 381 -0.47 15.09 -12.14
N TYR A 382 0.11 16.19 -12.61
CA TYR A 382 1.38 16.20 -13.35
C TYR A 382 2.52 15.61 -12.52
N SER A 383 2.70 16.10 -11.29
CA SER A 383 3.72 15.57 -10.39
C SER A 383 3.49 14.08 -10.10
N SER A 384 2.26 13.68 -9.73
CA SER A 384 1.97 12.26 -9.44
C SER A 384 2.26 11.34 -10.63
N THR A 385 1.96 11.81 -11.85
CA THR A 385 2.24 11.07 -13.08
C THR A 385 3.74 10.93 -13.30
N VAL A 386 4.52 12.01 -13.22
CA VAL A 386 5.98 11.97 -13.42
C VAL A 386 6.68 11.16 -12.32
N LEU A 387 6.27 11.30 -11.06
CA LEU A 387 6.78 10.50 -9.94
C LEU A 387 6.53 9.00 -10.17
N SER A 388 5.38 8.62 -10.74
CA SER A 388 5.09 7.21 -11.03
C SER A 388 6.06 6.56 -12.01
N LEU A 389 6.69 7.35 -12.91
CA LEU A 389 7.66 6.88 -13.91
C LEU A 389 9.02 6.48 -13.31
N GLU A 390 9.27 6.78 -12.03
CA GLU A 390 10.43 6.21 -11.34
C GLU A 390 10.36 4.69 -11.30
N ASN A 391 9.15 4.12 -11.15
CA ASN A 391 8.93 2.68 -11.14
C ASN A 391 8.84 2.14 -12.57
N LEU A 392 9.62 1.11 -12.89
CA LEU A 392 9.61 0.48 -14.21
C LEU A 392 8.37 -0.41 -14.39
N GLY A 393 8.05 -1.21 -13.39
CA GLY A 393 6.86 -2.06 -13.35
C GLY A 393 5.91 -1.65 -12.25
N SER A 394 5.83 -2.44 -11.16
CA SER A 394 4.84 -2.28 -10.09
C SER A 394 3.39 -2.09 -10.61
N MET A 395 2.44 -1.78 -9.73
CA MET A 395 1.04 -1.56 -10.14
C MET A 395 0.84 -0.29 -10.98
N TYR A 396 1.75 0.68 -10.88
CA TYR A 396 1.55 2.04 -11.43
C TYR A 396 2.72 2.57 -12.27
N GLY A 397 3.76 1.78 -12.49
CA GLY A 397 4.95 2.21 -13.23
C GLY A 397 4.79 2.16 -14.74
N VAL A 398 5.92 2.33 -15.42
CA VAL A 398 6.00 2.52 -16.87
C VAL A 398 5.36 1.37 -17.65
N ALA A 399 5.66 0.12 -17.31
CA ALA A 399 5.12 -1.06 -18.02
C ALA A 399 3.60 -1.14 -17.94
N ASN A 400 3.02 -0.85 -16.77
CA ASN A 400 1.56 -0.86 -16.60
C ASN A 400 0.89 0.28 -17.37
N ARG A 401 1.52 1.45 -17.38
CA ARG A 401 1.03 2.62 -18.10
C ARG A 401 1.02 2.40 -19.62
N LEU A 402 2.11 1.86 -20.17
CA LEU A 402 2.21 1.50 -21.59
C LEU A 402 1.09 0.51 -21.99
N ASN A 403 0.85 -0.52 -21.18
CA ASN A 403 -0.24 -1.46 -21.41
C ASN A 403 -1.62 -0.80 -21.28
N THR A 404 -1.83 0.08 -20.30
CA THR A 404 -3.08 0.83 -20.13
C THR A 404 -3.42 1.60 -21.39
N TYR A 405 -2.47 2.39 -21.91
CA TYR A 405 -2.72 3.16 -23.13
C TYR A 405 -2.85 2.26 -24.37
N ASN A 406 -2.06 1.19 -24.46
CA ASN A 406 -2.22 0.20 -25.53
C ASN A 406 -3.61 -0.44 -25.52
N HIS A 407 -4.15 -0.75 -24.34
CA HIS A 407 -5.44 -1.40 -24.20
C HIS A 407 -6.59 -0.44 -24.54
N PHE A 408 -6.65 0.74 -23.92
CA PHE A 408 -7.80 1.63 -24.02
C PHE A 408 -7.78 2.57 -25.24
N VAL A 409 -6.61 3.06 -25.66
CA VAL A 409 -6.49 4.05 -26.76
C VAL A 409 -5.63 3.57 -27.93
N LYS A 410 -5.11 2.33 -27.87
CA LYS A 410 -4.33 1.67 -28.92
C LYS A 410 -3.00 2.35 -29.27
N ASP A 411 -2.52 3.21 -28.37
CA ASP A 411 -1.25 3.93 -28.51
C ASP A 411 -0.47 3.89 -27.18
N PRO A 412 0.58 3.05 -27.04
CA PRO A 412 1.40 3.06 -25.84
C PRO A 412 2.06 4.42 -25.55
N GLY A 413 2.25 5.27 -26.57
CA GLY A 413 2.87 6.59 -26.47
C GLY A 413 1.96 7.71 -25.96
N TYR A 414 0.75 7.38 -25.51
CA TYR A 414 -0.29 8.36 -25.19
C TYR A 414 0.01 9.27 -23.98
N LEU A 415 1.10 9.04 -23.23
CA LEU A 415 1.44 9.79 -22.01
C LEU A 415 1.37 11.32 -22.19
N ASN A 416 1.98 11.88 -23.24
CA ASN A 416 1.97 13.33 -23.43
C ASN A 416 0.58 13.85 -23.83
N HIS A 417 -0.22 13.05 -24.55
CA HIS A 417 -1.62 13.37 -24.81
C HIS A 417 -2.47 13.32 -23.53
N ASP A 418 -2.18 12.36 -22.65
CA ASP A 418 -2.83 12.22 -21.36
C ASP A 418 -2.51 13.40 -20.42
N LEU A 419 -1.25 13.82 -20.35
CA LEU A 419 -0.84 15.02 -19.63
C LEU A 419 -1.48 16.29 -20.23
N ALA A 420 -1.54 16.40 -21.56
CA ALA A 420 -2.18 17.52 -22.24
C ALA A 420 -3.70 17.56 -22.03
N ARG A 421 -4.35 16.40 -21.85
CA ARG A 421 -5.79 16.29 -21.55
C ARG A 421 -6.16 17.05 -20.27
N TYR A 422 -5.28 17.11 -19.27
CA TYR A 422 -5.54 17.90 -18.05
C TYR A 422 -5.31 19.41 -18.21
N ALA A 423 -4.65 19.85 -19.28
CA ALA A 423 -4.44 21.27 -19.56
C ALA A 423 -5.66 21.94 -20.23
N ALA A 424 -6.51 21.15 -20.90
CA ALA A 424 -7.68 21.65 -21.64
C ALA A 424 -8.87 22.10 -20.75
N PRO A 425 -9.18 21.43 -19.61
CA PRO A 425 -10.29 21.83 -18.75
C PRO A 425 -10.13 23.26 -18.19
N THR A 426 -11.26 23.93 -18.02
CA THR A 426 -11.39 25.28 -17.49
C THR A 426 -12.26 25.27 -16.23
N PRO A 427 -12.21 26.31 -15.38
CA PRO A 427 -13.15 26.42 -14.27
C PRO A 427 -14.61 26.27 -14.72
N GLU A 428 -14.97 26.83 -15.88
CA GLU A 428 -16.29 26.74 -16.48
C GLU A 428 -16.64 25.30 -16.92
N SER A 429 -15.68 24.54 -17.47
CA SER A 429 -15.95 23.15 -17.87
C SER A 429 -16.11 22.23 -16.66
N LEU A 430 -15.35 22.43 -15.59
CA LEU A 430 -15.51 21.68 -14.33
C LEU A 430 -16.84 22.01 -13.64
N LYS A 431 -17.24 23.29 -13.68
CA LYS A 431 -18.58 23.71 -13.23
C LYS A 431 -19.68 23.01 -14.01
N ALA A 432 -19.57 23.00 -15.35
CA ALA A 432 -20.54 22.34 -16.23
C ALA A 432 -20.58 20.83 -16.00
N PHE A 433 -19.42 20.19 -15.83
CA PHE A 433 -19.30 18.78 -15.48
C PHE A 433 -20.03 18.49 -14.16
N ALA A 434 -19.75 19.23 -13.09
CA ALA A 434 -20.40 18.99 -11.80
C ALA A 434 -21.92 19.22 -11.86
N ALA A 435 -22.38 20.27 -12.54
CA ALA A 435 -23.80 20.54 -12.70
C ALA A 435 -24.54 19.45 -13.48
N ALA A 436 -23.90 18.85 -14.49
CA ALA A 436 -24.50 17.82 -15.34
C ALA A 436 -24.37 16.41 -14.75
N GLN A 437 -23.16 16.04 -14.30
CA GLN A 437 -22.80 14.66 -13.93
C GLN A 437 -22.94 14.38 -12.45
N LEU A 438 -22.69 15.36 -11.57
CA LEU A 438 -22.71 15.18 -10.11
C LEU A 438 -24.04 15.62 -9.46
N SER A 439 -25.12 15.58 -10.23
CA SER A 439 -26.46 15.95 -9.76
C SER A 439 -27.03 14.92 -8.78
N PRO A 440 -27.76 15.34 -7.73
CA PRO A 440 -28.48 14.42 -6.84
C PRO A 440 -29.50 13.53 -7.56
N ALA A 441 -29.99 13.94 -8.73
CA ALA A 441 -30.99 13.18 -9.49
C ALA A 441 -30.42 11.89 -10.13
N HIS A 442 -29.10 11.77 -10.26
CA HIS A 442 -28.43 10.74 -11.06
C HIS A 442 -27.41 9.91 -10.26
N ARG A 443 -27.63 9.74 -8.96
CA ARG A 443 -26.65 9.12 -8.06
C ARG A 443 -27.17 7.96 -7.24
N VAL A 444 -26.24 7.24 -6.64
CA VAL A 444 -26.47 6.31 -5.55
C VAL A 444 -25.99 6.95 -4.25
N VAL A 445 -26.75 6.76 -3.17
CA VAL A 445 -26.30 7.03 -1.80
C VAL A 445 -26.40 5.75 -0.97
N VAL A 446 -25.30 5.34 -0.34
CA VAL A 446 -25.30 4.23 0.62
C VAL A 446 -24.78 4.70 1.96
N TYR A 447 -25.54 4.43 3.01
CA TYR A 447 -25.08 4.64 4.39
C TYR A 447 -24.59 3.33 4.97
N GLY A 448 -23.34 3.31 5.44
CA GLY A 448 -22.85 2.28 6.36
C GLY A 448 -23.08 2.75 7.79
N VAL A 449 -23.85 2.01 8.58
CA VAL A 449 -24.17 2.39 9.98
C VAL A 449 -23.80 1.28 10.96
N PRO A 450 -23.41 1.61 12.20
CA PRO A 450 -23.15 0.62 13.24
C PRO A 450 -24.34 -0.34 13.43
N GLY A 451 -24.07 -1.65 13.44
CA GLY A 451 -25.07 -2.69 13.65
C GLY A 451 -24.53 -4.10 13.42
N GLU A 452 -25.43 -5.09 13.43
CA GLU A 452 -25.05 -6.45 13.07
C GLU A 452 -24.86 -6.59 11.55
N LYS A 453 -23.83 -7.32 11.14
CA LYS A 453 -23.61 -7.67 9.72
C LYS A 453 -24.64 -8.70 9.28
N SER A 454 -25.27 -8.48 8.14
CA SER A 454 -26.06 -9.49 7.44
C SER A 454 -25.19 -10.17 6.40
N LEU A 455 -24.63 -11.33 6.74
CA LEU A 455 -23.82 -12.12 5.81
C LEU A 455 -24.69 -13.12 5.04
N PRO A 456 -24.47 -13.33 3.73
CA PRO A 456 -25.09 -14.44 3.02
C PRO A 456 -24.65 -15.77 3.67
N PRO A 457 -25.51 -16.81 3.63
CA PRO A 457 -25.13 -18.12 4.15
C PRO A 457 -23.93 -18.65 3.37
N ASN A 458 -22.98 -19.28 4.07
CA ASN A 458 -21.89 -19.96 3.39
C ASN A 458 -22.45 -21.18 2.64
N PRO A 459 -22.07 -21.39 1.37
CA PRO A 459 -22.38 -22.64 0.69
C PRO A 459 -21.72 -23.82 1.42
N PRO A 460 -22.36 -25.01 1.39
CA PRO A 460 -21.84 -26.20 2.05
C PRO A 460 -20.49 -26.60 1.45
N PRO A 461 -19.51 -27.08 2.24
CA PRO A 461 -18.19 -27.42 1.73
C PRO A 461 -18.26 -28.50 0.64
N SER A 462 -17.48 -28.31 -0.42
CA SER A 462 -17.30 -29.32 -1.47
C SER A 462 -16.40 -30.47 -0.94
N PRO A 463 -16.63 -31.72 -1.37
CA PRO A 463 -15.74 -32.83 -1.04
C PRO A 463 -14.32 -32.55 -1.53
N ALA A 464 -13.31 -32.83 -0.71
CA ALA A 464 -11.92 -32.72 -1.11
C ALA A 464 -11.62 -33.77 -2.20
N PRO A 465 -11.27 -33.35 -3.43
CA PRO A 465 -10.84 -34.29 -4.47
C PRO A 465 -9.45 -34.85 -4.14
N GLU A 466 -9.15 -36.04 -4.66
CA GLU A 466 -7.80 -36.60 -4.56
C GLU A 466 -6.83 -35.80 -5.44
N ALA A 467 -5.66 -35.47 -4.87
CA ALA A 467 -4.58 -34.83 -5.62
C ALA A 467 -4.05 -35.78 -6.69
N VAL A 468 -3.96 -35.31 -7.93
CA VAL A 468 -3.39 -36.09 -9.03
C VAL A 468 -1.95 -35.63 -9.24
N ALA A 469 -1.01 -36.57 -9.17
CA ALA A 469 0.36 -36.29 -9.53
C ALA A 469 0.47 -36.08 -11.05
N HIS A 470 0.79 -34.86 -11.47
CA HIS A 470 1.07 -34.57 -12.88
C HIS A 470 2.54 -34.86 -13.18
N ALA A 471 2.81 -35.83 -14.05
CA ALA A 471 4.13 -35.97 -14.64
C ALA A 471 4.35 -34.81 -15.63
N PRO A 472 5.55 -34.22 -15.72
CA PRO A 472 5.86 -33.25 -16.76
C PRO A 472 5.66 -33.91 -18.13
N ALA A 473 4.78 -33.33 -18.95
CA ALA A 473 4.74 -33.66 -20.37
C ALA A 473 5.90 -32.91 -21.02
N PRO A 474 6.89 -33.59 -21.63
CA PRO A 474 8.01 -32.90 -22.25
C PRO A 474 7.53 -32.07 -23.45
N SER A 475 7.94 -30.81 -23.50
CA SER A 475 7.71 -29.95 -24.65
C SER A 475 8.30 -30.54 -25.92
N LYS A 476 7.61 -30.30 -27.04
CA LYS A 476 8.19 -30.47 -28.40
C LYS A 476 9.34 -29.49 -28.68
N GLU A 477 9.44 -28.43 -27.89
CA GLU A 477 10.53 -27.45 -27.90
C GLU A 477 11.47 -27.74 -26.73
N PRO A 478 12.59 -28.47 -26.94
CA PRO A 478 13.35 -29.06 -25.83
C PRO A 478 13.86 -28.06 -24.79
N TRP A 479 14.08 -26.81 -25.19
CA TRP A 479 14.54 -25.74 -24.32
C TRP A 479 13.48 -25.29 -23.29
N ARG A 480 12.18 -25.57 -23.50
CA ARG A 480 11.14 -25.30 -22.49
C ARG A 480 11.21 -26.23 -21.28
N ASN A 481 11.82 -27.41 -21.46
CA ASN A 481 11.93 -28.41 -20.40
C ASN A 481 13.02 -28.08 -19.35
N GLN A 482 13.72 -26.96 -19.52
CA GLN A 482 14.80 -26.54 -18.64
C GLN A 482 14.53 -25.11 -18.19
N VAL A 483 14.65 -24.87 -16.88
CA VAL A 483 14.63 -23.51 -16.33
C VAL A 483 15.76 -22.71 -16.99
N PRO A 484 15.49 -21.53 -17.57
CA PRO A 484 16.53 -20.70 -18.16
C PRO A 484 17.64 -20.39 -17.15
N LYS A 485 18.88 -20.39 -17.63
CA LYS A 485 20.01 -19.97 -16.82
C LYS A 485 20.06 -18.45 -16.79
N PRO A 486 20.40 -17.82 -15.66
CA PRO A 486 20.61 -16.39 -15.62
C PRO A 486 21.70 -15.97 -16.61
N GLY A 487 21.51 -14.83 -17.24
CA GLY A 487 22.58 -14.12 -17.94
C GLY A 487 23.68 -13.65 -16.97
N PRO A 488 24.74 -13.02 -17.48
CA PRO A 488 25.80 -12.45 -16.65
C PRO A 488 25.25 -11.56 -15.55
N THR A 489 25.68 -11.77 -14.30
CA THR A 489 25.22 -10.95 -13.16
C THR A 489 25.56 -9.48 -13.41
N PRO A 490 24.57 -8.57 -13.42
CA PRO A 490 24.83 -7.15 -13.58
C PRO A 490 25.69 -6.66 -12.42
N GLN A 491 26.67 -5.80 -12.71
CA GLN A 491 27.40 -5.10 -11.65
C GLN A 491 26.50 -3.99 -11.09
N ALA A 492 25.63 -4.33 -10.16
CA ALA A 492 24.81 -3.34 -9.47
C ALA A 492 25.72 -2.41 -8.64
N LYS A 493 25.87 -1.17 -9.07
CA LYS A 493 26.47 -0.10 -8.24
C LYS A 493 25.37 0.43 -7.32
N LEU A 494 25.13 -0.25 -6.21
CA LEU A 494 24.28 0.31 -5.16
C LEU A 494 24.87 1.67 -4.73
N PRO A 495 24.06 2.73 -4.62
CA PRO A 495 24.57 4.05 -4.31
C PRO A 495 25.22 4.05 -2.93
N ALA A 496 26.48 4.49 -2.85
CA ALA A 496 27.08 4.83 -1.57
C ALA A 496 26.58 6.23 -1.18
N ALA A 497 25.95 6.35 -0.01
CA ALA A 497 25.54 7.65 0.48
C ALA A 497 26.78 8.52 0.70
N ARG A 498 26.91 9.58 -0.11
CA ARG A 498 27.88 10.62 0.19
C ARG A 498 27.33 11.44 1.35
N SER A 499 28.21 11.99 2.17
CA SER A 499 27.79 12.81 3.30
C SER A 499 28.71 13.98 3.58
N PHE A 500 28.15 15.00 4.20
CA PHE A 500 28.89 16.07 4.86
C PHE A 500 28.13 16.50 6.11
N GLN A 501 28.77 17.32 6.94
CA GLN A 501 28.12 17.93 8.10
C GLN A 501 28.01 19.44 7.89
N LEU A 502 26.83 20.01 8.18
CA LEU A 502 26.67 21.45 8.25
C LEU A 502 27.35 22.00 9.53
N PRO A 503 27.73 23.29 9.58
CA PRO A 503 28.38 23.88 10.77
C PRO A 503 27.58 23.77 12.07
N ASN A 504 26.25 23.59 12.00
CA ASN A 504 25.37 23.39 13.15
C ASN A 504 25.29 21.92 13.63
N GLY A 505 26.05 21.01 13.02
CA GLY A 505 26.12 19.60 13.41
C GLY A 505 25.13 18.69 12.67
N LEU A 506 24.25 19.22 11.81
CA LEU A 506 23.33 18.40 11.02
C LEU A 506 24.10 17.56 10.00
N THR A 507 23.92 16.25 10.06
CA THR A 507 24.44 15.33 9.04
C THR A 507 23.56 15.40 7.79
N VAL A 508 24.19 15.56 6.63
CA VAL A 508 23.50 15.54 5.34
C VAL A 508 24.02 14.38 4.51
N TYR A 509 23.10 13.52 4.06
CA TYR A 509 23.35 12.46 3.08
C TYR A 509 22.74 12.85 1.74
N TRP A 510 23.33 12.41 0.63
CA TRP A 510 22.68 12.55 -0.67
C TRP A 510 22.96 11.44 -1.67
N ILE A 511 22.04 11.28 -2.62
CA ILE A 511 22.11 10.38 -3.78
C ILE A 511 21.73 11.18 -5.04
N GLU A 512 22.60 11.20 -6.04
CA GLU A 512 22.33 11.88 -7.32
C GLU A 512 21.60 10.93 -8.28
N SER A 513 20.52 11.40 -8.92
CA SER A 513 19.78 10.67 -9.96
C SER A 513 19.14 11.67 -10.95
N HIS A 514 19.65 11.73 -12.19
CA HIS A 514 19.27 12.74 -13.17
C HIS A 514 18.25 12.28 -14.21
N ALA A 515 17.69 11.08 -14.06
CA ALA A 515 16.84 10.50 -15.09
C ALA A 515 15.47 11.15 -15.24
N LEU A 516 14.89 11.58 -14.11
CA LEU A 516 13.62 12.28 -14.07
C LEU A 516 13.82 13.57 -13.27
N PRO A 517 13.07 14.64 -13.58
CA PRO A 517 13.22 15.94 -12.93
C PRO A 517 12.54 15.92 -11.56
N ILE A 518 12.96 15.01 -10.67
CA ILE A 518 12.38 14.75 -9.36
C ILE A 518 13.42 15.07 -8.29
N VAL A 519 12.96 15.62 -7.18
CA VAL A 519 13.73 15.77 -5.95
C VAL A 519 12.91 15.23 -4.80
N ALA A 520 13.49 14.30 -4.04
CA ALA A 520 12.93 13.80 -2.79
C ALA A 520 13.86 14.11 -1.62
N GLY A 521 13.30 14.20 -0.42
CA GLY A 521 14.07 14.39 0.79
C GLY A 521 13.38 13.85 2.03
N GLN A 522 14.20 13.50 3.02
CA GLN A 522 13.74 13.10 4.34
C GLN A 522 14.61 13.77 5.41
N LEU A 523 13.97 14.49 6.33
CA LEU A 523 14.57 14.81 7.62
C LEU A 523 14.17 13.70 8.59
N VAL A 524 15.13 12.91 9.05
CA VAL A 524 14.94 11.91 10.10
C VAL A 524 15.47 12.44 11.42
N VAL A 525 14.66 12.35 12.48
CA VAL A 525 15.00 12.71 13.85
C VAL A 525 15.04 11.42 14.66
N ARG A 526 16.12 11.19 15.41
CA ARG A 526 16.33 9.99 16.23
C ARG A 526 15.57 10.07 17.55
N SER A 527 14.26 10.32 17.47
CA SER A 527 13.32 10.31 18.59
C SER A 527 11.95 9.94 18.07
N GLY A 528 11.48 8.75 18.43
CA GLY A 528 10.14 8.25 18.13
C GLY A 528 9.33 8.00 19.40
N SER A 529 8.29 7.17 19.32
CA SER A 529 7.39 6.89 20.45
C SER A 529 8.07 6.18 21.63
N ALA A 530 9.23 5.56 21.43
CA ALA A 530 10.03 5.02 22.53
C ALA A 530 10.69 6.11 23.41
N ALA A 531 10.69 7.37 22.96
CA ALA A 531 11.08 8.51 23.77
C ALA A 531 9.88 9.15 24.50
N ASP A 532 8.68 8.57 24.41
CA ASP A 532 7.51 9.08 25.12
C ASP A 532 7.71 9.00 26.64
N PRO A 533 7.46 10.09 27.39
CA PRO A 533 7.50 10.06 28.84
C PRO A 533 6.49 9.06 29.41
N ALA A 534 6.79 8.51 30.59
CA ALA A 534 5.85 7.64 31.30
C ALA A 534 4.48 8.33 31.47
N GLY A 535 3.42 7.60 31.14
CA GLY A 535 2.04 8.11 31.19
C GLY A 535 1.62 8.99 30.01
N ARG A 536 2.52 9.26 29.05
CA ARG A 536 2.24 10.03 27.82
C ARG A 536 2.51 9.23 26.51
N PRO A 537 2.14 7.94 26.40
CA PRO A 537 2.30 7.20 25.14
C PRO A 537 1.53 7.88 24.00
N GLY A 538 2.18 7.99 22.85
CA GLY A 538 1.71 8.68 21.66
C GLY A 538 2.20 10.12 21.50
N LEU A 539 3.01 10.66 22.43
CA LEU A 539 3.45 12.05 22.40
C LEU A 539 4.33 12.38 21.18
N ALA A 540 5.28 11.51 20.82
CA ALA A 540 6.15 11.70 19.67
C ALA A 540 5.34 11.74 18.36
N ALA A 541 4.47 10.75 18.14
CA ALA A 541 3.64 10.69 16.95
C ALA A 541 2.58 11.80 16.90
N PHE A 542 2.10 12.28 18.04
CA PHE A 542 1.23 13.45 18.08
C PHE A 542 2.02 14.74 17.77
N THR A 543 3.26 14.86 18.26
CA THR A 543 4.15 15.97 17.90
C THR A 543 4.44 15.99 16.40
N ALA A 544 4.76 14.83 15.82
CA ALA A 544 4.99 14.69 14.38
C ALA A 544 3.73 15.07 13.56
N ALA A 545 2.55 14.60 13.98
CA ALA A 545 1.27 14.92 13.34
C ALA A 545 0.85 16.40 13.47
N MET A 546 1.53 17.17 14.33
CA MET A 546 1.29 18.60 14.50
C MET A 546 2.29 19.48 13.74
N LEU A 547 3.33 18.92 13.12
CA LEU A 547 4.37 19.69 12.44
C LEU A 547 3.79 20.51 11.27
N ASP A 548 2.92 19.90 10.47
CA ASP A 548 2.30 20.51 9.29
C ASP A 548 0.97 21.23 9.60
N GLU A 549 0.66 21.45 10.89
CA GLU A 549 -0.61 22.06 11.33
C GLU A 549 -0.51 23.57 11.59
N GLY A 550 0.70 24.13 11.52
CA GLY A 550 0.91 25.58 11.52
C GLY A 550 2.30 26.01 11.95
N THR A 551 2.84 26.98 11.24
CA THR A 551 4.14 27.63 11.50
C THR A 551 3.92 29.10 11.89
N LYS A 552 5.01 29.85 12.07
CA LYS A 552 4.92 31.31 12.29
C LYS A 552 4.38 32.05 11.08
N THR A 553 4.45 31.45 9.89
CA THR A 553 4.16 32.13 8.62
C THR A 553 2.98 31.53 7.86
N ARG A 554 2.52 30.33 8.23
CA ARG A 554 1.46 29.59 7.54
C ARG A 554 0.58 28.83 8.54
N ASP A 555 -0.71 28.72 8.25
CA ASP A 555 -1.59 27.75 8.92
C ASP A 555 -1.63 26.42 8.15
N ALA A 556 -2.29 25.39 8.72
CA ALA A 556 -2.41 24.06 8.12
C ALA A 556 -2.93 24.08 6.67
N LEU A 557 -3.99 24.86 6.41
CA LEU A 557 -4.60 24.94 5.07
C LEU A 557 -3.68 25.64 4.08
N ALA A 558 -2.95 26.68 4.50
CA ALA A 558 -1.97 27.36 3.66
C ALA A 558 -0.77 26.47 3.34
N ILE A 559 -0.29 25.65 4.29
CA ILE A 559 0.77 24.66 4.04
C ILE A 559 0.30 23.67 2.97
N ALA A 560 -0.87 23.06 3.17
CA ALA A 560 -1.44 22.10 2.23
C ALA A 560 -1.66 22.70 0.84
N ALA A 561 -2.26 23.88 0.75
CA ALA A 561 -2.56 24.54 -0.52
C ALA A 561 -1.30 24.96 -1.28
N GLN A 562 -0.27 25.44 -0.59
CA GLN A 562 1.00 25.80 -1.24
C GLN A 562 1.75 24.55 -1.74
N LEU A 563 1.76 23.46 -0.97
CA LEU A 563 2.37 22.20 -1.41
C LEU A 563 1.62 21.62 -2.61
N GLU A 564 0.28 21.59 -2.58
CA GLU A 564 -0.53 21.13 -3.71
C GLU A 564 -0.32 22.02 -4.94
N GLY A 565 -0.25 23.34 -4.76
CA GLY A 565 0.10 24.30 -5.81
C GLY A 565 1.48 24.04 -6.44
N LEU A 566 2.43 23.49 -5.68
CA LEU A 566 3.75 23.09 -6.20
C LEU A 566 3.76 21.66 -6.79
N GLY A 567 2.66 20.92 -6.67
CA GLY A 567 2.62 19.48 -6.93
C GLY A 567 3.61 18.72 -6.03
N ALA A 568 3.81 19.19 -4.80
CA ALA A 568 4.70 18.59 -3.82
C ALA A 568 3.90 17.73 -2.84
N ASN A 569 4.46 16.58 -2.45
CA ASN A 569 3.93 15.76 -1.37
C ASN A 569 4.74 16.02 -0.10
N LEU A 570 4.07 16.03 1.06
CA LEU A 570 4.71 16.12 2.37
C LEU A 570 4.04 15.12 3.31
N THR A 571 4.84 14.32 4.01
CA THR A 571 4.37 13.41 5.05
C THR A 571 5.19 13.61 6.32
N THR A 572 4.50 13.75 7.46
CA THR A 572 5.11 13.79 8.79
C THR A 572 4.68 12.55 9.57
N GLY A 573 5.58 12.01 10.40
CA GLY A 573 5.25 10.82 11.16
C GLY A 573 6.28 10.45 12.21
N SER A 574 5.94 9.43 13.00
CA SER A 574 6.83 8.81 13.98
C SER A 574 6.60 7.31 13.98
N ASN A 575 7.69 6.55 14.01
CA ASN A 575 7.70 5.15 14.40
C ASN A 575 8.20 5.03 15.85
N PHE A 576 8.65 3.85 16.27
CA PHE A 576 9.18 3.61 17.61
C PHE A 576 10.43 4.43 17.92
N ASP A 577 11.39 4.48 16.99
CA ASP A 577 12.73 5.01 17.26
C ASP A 577 13.00 6.38 16.66
N GLY A 578 12.22 6.79 15.66
CA GLY A 578 12.42 8.03 14.94
C GLY A 578 11.13 8.72 14.51
N SER A 579 11.24 10.03 14.33
CA SER A 579 10.27 10.88 13.68
C SER A 579 10.82 11.35 12.34
N TYR A 580 9.96 11.64 11.38
CA TYR A 580 10.39 12.03 10.04
C TYR A 580 9.50 13.08 9.41
N VAL A 581 10.11 13.87 8.51
CA VAL A 581 9.44 14.73 7.54
C VAL A 581 9.97 14.33 6.16
N THR A 582 9.11 13.73 5.33
CA THR A 582 9.45 13.26 3.98
C THR A 582 8.73 14.12 2.96
N PHE A 583 9.40 14.48 1.87
CA PHE A 583 8.80 15.18 0.75
C PHE A 583 9.35 14.70 -0.61
N ASP A 584 8.60 14.97 -1.65
CA ASP A 584 9.01 14.84 -3.05
C ASP A 584 8.25 15.83 -3.92
N VAL A 585 8.90 16.26 -4.99
CA VAL A 585 8.45 17.31 -5.87
C VAL A 585 9.21 17.26 -7.18
N LEU A 586 8.68 17.91 -8.22
CA LEU A 586 9.45 18.17 -9.44
C LEU A 586 10.55 19.21 -9.19
N LYS A 587 11.71 19.02 -9.81
CA LYS A 587 12.92 19.85 -9.66
C LYS A 587 12.68 21.36 -9.78
N PRO A 588 11.88 21.88 -10.74
CA PRO A 588 11.60 23.32 -10.81
C PRO A 588 11.00 23.90 -9.52
N ASN A 589 10.32 23.06 -8.73
CA ASN A 589 9.64 23.43 -7.50
C ASN A 589 10.40 22.95 -6.23
N ALA A 590 11.62 22.42 -6.37
CA ALA A 590 12.39 21.86 -5.24
C ALA A 590 12.73 22.89 -4.16
N GLU A 591 13.23 24.06 -4.55
CA GLU A 591 13.57 25.13 -3.61
C GLU A 591 12.35 25.67 -2.85
N PRO A 592 11.22 26.08 -3.50
CA PRO A 592 10.05 26.54 -2.76
C PRO A 592 9.40 25.43 -1.91
N ALA A 593 9.41 24.18 -2.35
CA ALA A 593 8.92 23.07 -1.53
C ALA A 593 9.79 22.86 -0.29
N LEU A 594 11.12 22.85 -0.45
CA LEU A 594 12.05 22.70 0.67
C LEU A 594 11.96 23.87 1.65
N ALA A 595 11.66 25.09 1.19
CA ALA A 595 11.40 26.23 2.07
C ALA A 595 10.18 25.96 2.98
N ILE A 596 9.10 25.38 2.46
CA ILE A 596 7.92 24.97 3.25
C ILE A 596 8.28 23.83 4.20
N VAL A 597 8.99 22.80 3.72
CA VAL A 597 9.46 21.66 4.53
C VAL A 597 10.28 22.14 5.72
N SER A 598 11.21 23.08 5.50
CA SER A 598 12.04 23.64 6.56
C SER A 598 11.23 24.48 7.55
N ASP A 599 10.25 25.28 7.09
CA ASP A 599 9.36 26.03 7.98
C ASP A 599 8.53 25.09 8.88
N VAL A 600 8.01 23.99 8.30
CA VAL A 600 7.29 22.92 9.01
C VAL A 600 8.18 22.22 10.04
N ALA A 601 9.42 21.89 9.68
CA ALA A 601 10.33 21.16 10.55
C ALA A 601 10.95 22.04 11.66
N LEU A 602 11.24 23.30 11.37
CA LEU A 602 12.02 24.21 12.23
C LEU A 602 11.18 25.24 12.99
N GLY A 603 9.98 25.54 12.49
CA GLY A 603 9.12 26.61 12.99
C GLY A 603 7.70 26.23 13.37
N PRO A 604 7.35 24.99 13.76
CA PRO A 604 5.97 24.67 14.14
C PRO A 604 5.55 25.46 15.38
N THR A 605 4.33 25.98 15.40
CA THR A 605 3.80 26.81 16.50
C THR A 605 2.83 26.07 17.41
N PHE A 606 2.41 24.87 16.99
CA PHE A 606 1.44 24.00 17.65
C PHE A 606 0.16 24.77 18.05
N PRO A 607 -0.62 25.32 17.11
CA PRO A 607 -1.78 26.15 17.46
C PRO A 607 -2.80 25.37 18.30
N GLU A 608 -3.29 25.97 19.40
CA GLU A 608 -4.18 25.29 20.36
C GLU A 608 -5.45 24.70 19.70
N LYS A 609 -6.06 25.46 18.78
CA LYS A 609 -7.24 25.03 18.03
C LYS A 609 -6.99 23.77 17.19
N ASP A 610 -5.76 23.61 16.70
CA ASP A 610 -5.34 22.50 15.85
C ASP A 610 -4.88 21.31 16.69
N VAL A 611 -4.27 21.55 17.86
CA VAL A 611 -4.00 20.50 18.86
C VAL A 611 -5.29 19.76 19.22
N GLU A 612 -6.37 20.47 19.53
CA GLU A 612 -7.63 19.82 19.89
C GLU A 612 -8.31 19.13 18.70
N ARG A 613 -8.19 19.68 17.48
CA ARG A 613 -8.69 19.00 16.27
C ARG A 613 -7.94 17.69 16.03
N VAL A 614 -6.61 17.74 15.99
CA VAL A 614 -5.76 16.57 15.75
C VAL A 614 -5.89 15.56 16.89
N ARG A 615 -6.07 15.99 18.15
CA ARG A 615 -6.44 15.09 19.25
C ARG A 615 -7.71 14.32 18.94
N GLY A 616 -8.77 15.02 18.51
CA GLY A 616 -10.02 14.42 18.07
C GLY A 616 -9.83 13.43 16.92
N ASP A 617 -9.01 13.79 15.92
CA ASP A 617 -8.72 12.92 14.77
C ASP A 617 -7.99 11.65 15.19
N ARG A 618 -7.04 11.76 16.13
CA ARG A 618 -6.29 10.61 16.69
C ARG A 618 -7.16 9.72 17.59
N LEU A 619 -8.03 10.31 18.41
CA LEU A 619 -8.99 9.57 19.23
C LEU A 619 -9.99 8.79 18.37
N THR A 620 -10.45 9.41 17.28
CA THR A 620 -11.33 8.76 16.32
C THR A 620 -10.59 7.67 15.55
N THR A 621 -9.31 7.87 15.22
CA THR A 621 -8.46 6.82 14.64
C THR A 621 -8.33 5.61 15.60
N LEU A 622 -8.13 5.85 16.90
CA LEU A 622 -8.11 4.78 17.91
C LEU A 622 -9.44 4.03 18.00
N LEU A 623 -10.56 4.74 17.84
CA LEU A 623 -11.89 4.15 17.80
C LEU A 623 -12.05 3.26 16.57
N GLN A 624 -11.73 3.74 15.36
CA GLN A 624 -11.81 2.97 14.11
C GLN A 624 -10.89 1.74 14.10
N GLN A 625 -9.75 1.77 14.78
CA GLN A 625 -8.89 0.59 14.92
C GLN A 625 -9.59 -0.58 15.65
N ARG A 626 -10.68 -0.34 16.40
CA ARG A 626 -11.50 -1.39 17.01
C ARG A 626 -12.36 -2.16 16.00
N ASP A 627 -12.47 -1.67 14.77
CA ASP A 627 -13.18 -2.33 13.67
C ASP A 627 -12.29 -3.35 12.94
N SER A 628 -10.96 -3.26 13.08
CA SER A 628 -9.99 -4.11 12.39
C SER A 628 -9.36 -5.15 13.33
N PRO A 629 -9.60 -6.46 13.12
CA PRO A 629 -9.02 -7.52 13.95
C PRO A 629 -7.49 -7.45 14.10
N PHE A 630 -6.77 -7.14 13.01
CA PHE A 630 -5.30 -7.02 13.05
C PHE A 630 -4.81 -5.78 13.81
N GLN A 631 -5.51 -4.64 13.70
CA GLN A 631 -5.14 -3.45 14.48
C GLN A 631 -5.33 -3.68 15.97
N ILE A 632 -6.38 -4.42 16.36
CA ILE A 632 -6.58 -4.88 17.73
C ILE A 632 -5.45 -5.84 18.14
N ALA A 633 -5.09 -6.80 17.29
CA ALA A 633 -4.01 -7.75 17.58
C ALA A 633 -2.70 -7.01 17.91
N PHE A 634 -2.28 -6.03 17.09
CA PHE A 634 -1.10 -5.22 17.37
C PHE A 634 -1.24 -4.39 18.65
N ARG A 635 -2.40 -3.77 18.89
CA ARG A 635 -2.65 -2.97 20.10
C ARG A 635 -2.46 -3.78 21.38
N VAL A 636 -2.91 -5.03 21.38
CA VAL A 636 -2.81 -5.93 22.54
C VAL A 636 -1.44 -6.61 22.62
N MET A 637 -0.81 -6.86 21.48
CA MET A 637 0.50 -7.54 21.36
C MET A 637 1.62 -6.78 22.09
N TYR A 638 1.81 -5.49 21.81
CA TYR A 638 2.94 -4.72 22.35
C TYR A 638 2.98 -4.70 23.90
N PRO A 639 1.91 -4.34 24.62
CA PRO A 639 1.94 -4.36 26.09
C PRO A 639 2.06 -5.77 26.66
N ALA A 640 1.50 -6.79 26.01
CA ALA A 640 1.65 -8.19 26.43
C ALA A 640 3.09 -8.69 26.25
N LEU A 641 3.79 -8.22 25.22
CA LEU A 641 5.15 -8.64 24.90
C LEU A 641 6.21 -7.93 25.76
N TYR A 642 6.12 -6.60 25.87
CA TYR A 642 7.13 -5.76 26.52
C TYR A 642 6.79 -5.37 27.97
N GLY A 643 5.53 -5.52 28.37
CA GLY A 643 4.99 -4.91 29.57
C GLY A 643 4.59 -3.44 29.34
N PRO A 644 3.54 -2.95 30.03
CA PRO A 644 2.96 -1.63 29.76
C PRO A 644 3.86 -0.44 30.13
N GLY A 645 4.90 -0.66 30.94
CA GLY A 645 5.86 0.38 31.34
C GLY A 645 7.09 0.49 30.42
N HIS A 646 7.24 -0.41 29.45
CA HIS A 646 8.39 -0.42 28.55
C HIS A 646 8.19 0.58 27.38
N PRO A 647 9.24 1.24 26.86
CA PRO A 647 9.13 2.17 25.72
C PRO A 647 8.49 1.62 24.44
N TYR A 648 8.56 0.30 24.23
CA TYR A 648 7.89 -0.40 23.12
C TYR A 648 6.57 -1.08 23.53
N GLY A 649 6.10 -0.86 24.76
CA GLY A 649 4.89 -1.46 25.32
C GLY A 649 3.59 -0.83 24.84
N HIS A 650 3.64 0.14 23.93
CA HIS A 650 2.47 0.80 23.35
C HIS A 650 2.69 1.07 21.87
N THR A 651 1.59 1.19 21.11
CA THR A 651 1.68 1.62 19.71
C THR A 651 2.14 3.09 19.62
N PRO A 652 2.74 3.52 18.49
CA PRO A 652 3.06 4.93 18.27
C PRO A 652 1.84 5.86 18.33
N LEU A 653 0.61 5.36 18.08
CA LEU A 653 -0.60 6.18 18.17
C LEU A 653 -0.92 6.60 19.62
N GLY A 654 -0.45 5.82 20.60
CA GLY A 654 -0.71 6.04 22.03
C GLY A 654 -1.98 5.36 22.52
N SER A 655 -2.53 5.85 23.63
CA SER A 655 -3.80 5.39 24.20
C SER A 655 -4.79 6.54 24.33
N GLU A 656 -6.08 6.22 24.40
CA GLU A 656 -7.13 7.23 24.60
C GLU A 656 -6.89 8.07 25.86
N GLU A 657 -6.49 7.42 26.96
CA GLU A 657 -6.20 8.08 28.22
C GLU A 657 -5.03 9.07 28.10
N ALA A 658 -3.93 8.65 27.45
CA ALA A 658 -2.76 9.49 27.25
C ALA A 658 -3.06 10.65 26.30
N LEU A 659 -3.74 10.37 25.18
CA LEU A 659 -4.15 11.40 24.23
C LEU A 659 -5.08 12.42 24.87
N LYS A 660 -5.91 12.09 25.87
CA LYS A 660 -6.69 13.12 26.59
C LYS A 660 -5.86 13.98 27.55
N LYS A 661 -4.69 13.50 27.98
CA LYS A 661 -3.80 14.19 28.94
C LYS A 661 -2.68 14.99 28.29
N ILE A 662 -2.29 14.66 27.06
CA ILE A 662 -1.22 15.36 26.33
C ILE A 662 -1.60 16.82 26.10
N THR A 663 -0.84 17.77 26.64
CA THR A 663 -1.09 19.20 26.42
C THR A 663 -0.24 19.73 25.26
N ARG A 664 -0.58 20.92 24.77
CA ARG A 664 0.26 21.65 23.82
C ARG A 664 1.69 21.85 24.34
N ASP A 665 1.86 22.09 25.65
CA ASP A 665 3.18 22.30 26.24
C ASP A 665 4.03 21.03 26.25
N ASP A 666 3.39 19.86 26.37
CA ASP A 666 4.08 18.58 26.24
C ASP A 666 4.55 18.33 24.80
N ILE A 667 3.71 18.65 23.81
CA ILE A 667 4.06 18.58 22.38
C ILE A 667 5.25 19.52 22.09
N ALA A 668 5.14 20.78 22.51
CA ALA A 668 6.20 21.76 22.33
C ALA A 668 7.47 21.39 23.12
N GLY A 669 7.31 20.77 24.30
CA GLY A 669 8.40 20.25 25.12
C GLY A 669 9.17 19.14 24.43
N PHE A 670 8.45 18.12 23.94
CA PHE A 670 9.01 17.02 23.16
C PHE A 670 9.73 17.53 21.91
N TYR A 671 9.08 18.45 21.16
CA TYR A 671 9.70 19.09 20.01
C TYR A 671 11.05 19.73 20.37
N ARG A 672 11.08 20.59 21.41
CA ARG A 672 12.33 21.27 21.84
C ARG A 672 13.42 20.31 22.30
N SER A 673 13.06 19.18 22.93
CA SER A 673 14.05 18.21 23.43
C SER A 673 14.57 17.25 22.36
N SER A 674 13.84 17.08 21.25
CA SER A 674 14.12 16.02 20.28
C SER A 674 14.52 16.55 18.90
N TYR A 675 13.95 17.67 18.45
CA TYR A 675 14.17 18.25 17.13
C TYR A 675 15.34 19.24 17.19
N ALA A 676 16.56 18.71 17.04
CA ALA A 676 17.78 19.51 16.95
C ALA A 676 18.75 18.91 15.90
N PRO A 677 19.65 19.72 15.32
CA PRO A 677 20.51 19.28 14.22
C PRO A 677 21.39 18.08 14.58
N ALA A 678 21.93 18.01 15.80
CA ALA A 678 22.78 16.90 16.24
C ALA A 678 22.04 15.57 16.48
N ASN A 679 20.70 15.58 16.54
CA ASN A 679 19.85 14.39 16.71
C ASN A 679 19.07 14.05 15.42
N ALA A 680 19.48 14.65 14.29
CA ALA A 680 18.81 14.50 13.03
C ALA A 680 19.79 14.28 11.87
N ALA A 681 19.27 13.76 10.76
CA ALA A 681 19.95 13.76 9.48
C ALA A 681 18.99 14.19 8.38
N LEU A 682 19.49 14.98 7.43
CA LEU A 682 18.79 15.30 6.19
C LEU A 682 19.31 14.38 5.09
N VAL A 683 18.42 13.71 4.39
CA VAL A 683 18.74 12.89 3.22
C VAL A 683 18.06 13.52 2.00
N LEU A 684 18.80 13.79 0.93
CA LEU A 684 18.25 14.30 -0.34
C LEU A 684 18.58 13.34 -1.49
N ALA A 685 17.64 13.12 -2.40
CA ALA A 685 17.90 12.34 -3.61
C ALA A 685 17.20 12.94 -4.84
N GLY A 686 17.74 12.67 -6.02
CA GLY A 686 17.13 13.06 -7.30
C GLY A 686 18.03 13.93 -8.16
N ASP A 687 17.43 14.75 -9.03
CA ASP A 687 18.11 15.54 -10.05
C ASP A 687 18.77 16.79 -9.42
N LEU A 688 19.76 16.54 -8.57
CA LEU A 688 20.53 17.49 -7.79
C LEU A 688 22.02 17.24 -7.98
N THR A 689 22.81 18.30 -8.08
CA THR A 689 24.27 18.21 -7.94
C THR A 689 24.68 18.33 -6.48
N GLU A 690 25.90 17.95 -6.12
CA GLU A 690 26.45 18.24 -4.78
C GLU A 690 26.36 19.75 -4.43
N ALA A 691 26.56 20.63 -5.40
CA ALA A 691 26.43 22.07 -5.20
C ALA A 691 24.99 22.47 -4.85
N ASP A 692 23.99 21.86 -5.51
CA ASP A 692 22.58 22.05 -5.17
C ASP A 692 22.28 21.56 -3.76
N VAL A 693 22.73 20.35 -3.41
CA VAL A 693 22.52 19.76 -2.07
C VAL A 693 23.11 20.66 -0.99
N ARG A 694 24.35 21.12 -1.15
CA ARG A 694 25.01 22.02 -0.18
C ARG A 694 24.26 23.33 -0.03
N ARG A 695 23.85 23.95 -1.14
CA ARG A 695 23.10 25.21 -1.15
C ARG A 695 21.74 25.03 -0.48
N LEU A 696 20.95 24.06 -0.94
CA LEU A 696 19.59 23.78 -0.46
C LEU A 696 19.60 23.42 1.02
N ALA A 697 20.50 22.53 1.46
CA ALA A 697 20.63 22.15 2.86
C ALA A 697 21.05 23.33 3.75
N ALA A 698 22.02 24.15 3.31
CA ALA A 698 22.47 25.32 4.07
C ALA A 698 21.38 26.39 4.16
N GLN A 699 20.65 26.65 3.07
CA GLN A 699 19.54 27.61 3.03
C GLN A 699 18.37 27.17 3.91
N ALA A 700 17.99 25.90 3.85
CA ALA A 700 16.85 25.36 4.58
C ALA A 700 17.15 25.09 6.06
N PHE A 701 18.35 24.57 6.39
CA PHE A 701 18.66 24.05 7.72
C PHE A 701 19.91 24.65 8.36
N GLY A 702 20.69 25.49 7.67
CA GLY A 702 21.93 26.06 8.21
C GLY A 702 21.73 26.99 9.41
N GLY A 703 20.57 27.64 9.50
CA GLY A 703 20.17 28.46 10.65
C GLY A 703 19.55 27.68 11.81
N TRP A 704 19.40 26.36 11.70
CA TRP A 704 18.78 25.56 12.74
C TRP A 704 19.68 25.46 13.97
N THR A 705 19.14 25.86 15.12
CA THR A 705 19.80 25.81 16.43
C THR A 705 19.02 24.92 17.39
N GLY A 706 19.72 24.29 18.33
CA GLY A 706 19.10 23.54 19.42
C GLY A 706 20.06 22.52 20.02
N GLN A 707 19.78 22.09 21.24
CA GLN A 707 20.43 20.93 21.85
C GLN A 707 19.37 19.88 22.10
N ALA A 708 19.45 18.75 21.39
CA ALA A 708 18.59 17.62 21.66
C ALA A 708 19.15 16.79 22.80
N VAL A 709 18.25 16.19 23.57
CA VAL A 709 18.59 15.09 24.45
C VAL A 709 18.74 13.86 23.56
N ALA A 710 19.92 13.27 23.53
CA ALA A 710 20.13 12.02 22.80
C ALA A 710 19.14 10.98 23.30
N ALA A 711 18.29 10.45 22.42
CA ALA A 711 17.32 9.43 22.81
C ALA A 711 18.07 8.16 23.23
N PRO A 712 18.00 7.75 24.51
CA PRO A 712 18.67 6.54 24.97
C PRO A 712 18.15 5.35 24.18
N ALA A 713 19.01 4.35 23.97
CA ALA A 713 18.54 3.08 23.43
C ALA A 713 17.50 2.49 24.40
N PRO A 714 16.36 1.98 23.89
CA PRO A 714 15.38 1.34 24.75
C PRO A 714 16.01 0.19 25.56
N PRO A 715 15.66 0.02 26.85
CA PRO A 715 16.24 -1.00 27.69
C PRO A 715 15.87 -2.40 27.19
N ALA A 716 16.56 -3.42 27.71
CA ALA A 716 16.12 -4.80 27.49
C ALA A 716 14.77 -5.03 28.20
N PRO A 717 13.81 -5.70 27.57
CA PRO A 717 12.53 -6.03 28.20
C PRO A 717 12.72 -7.02 29.36
N THR A 718 11.95 -6.81 30.43
CA THR A 718 11.98 -7.66 31.63
C THR A 718 10.67 -8.44 31.85
N SER A 719 9.68 -8.26 30.97
CA SER A 719 8.39 -8.95 31.04
C SER A 719 8.51 -10.43 30.67
N ILE A 720 7.75 -11.26 31.40
CA ILE A 720 7.42 -12.61 30.94
C ILE A 720 6.07 -12.48 30.24
N PRO A 721 6.00 -12.66 28.91
CA PRO A 721 4.75 -12.50 28.19
C PRO A 721 3.73 -13.56 28.62
N GLU A 722 2.46 -13.18 28.57
CA GLU A 722 1.37 -14.16 28.64
C GLU A 722 1.50 -15.16 27.49
N ARG A 723 1.13 -16.42 27.71
CA ARG A 723 1.28 -17.43 26.66
C ARG A 723 0.20 -17.32 25.59
N VAL A 724 -1.03 -17.01 26.00
CA VAL A 724 -2.18 -16.84 25.10
C VAL A 724 -2.98 -15.61 25.51
N VAL A 725 -3.32 -14.76 24.55
CA VAL A 725 -4.20 -13.61 24.69
C VAL A 725 -5.36 -13.73 23.69
N LEU A 726 -6.59 -13.72 24.21
CA LEU A 726 -7.82 -13.74 23.41
C LEU A 726 -8.56 -12.40 23.50
N VAL A 727 -8.99 -11.91 22.33
CA VAL A 727 -9.89 -10.76 22.22
C VAL A 727 -11.13 -11.18 21.43
N ASP A 728 -12.31 -11.00 22.01
CA ASP A 728 -13.56 -11.39 21.36
C ASP A 728 -14.00 -10.38 20.29
N MET A 729 -14.22 -10.91 19.09
CA MET A 729 -14.97 -10.29 18.01
C MET A 729 -16.09 -11.24 17.60
N LYS A 730 -17.15 -11.26 18.41
CA LYS A 730 -18.34 -12.10 18.23
C LYS A 730 -18.78 -12.19 16.77
N GLY A 731 -18.86 -13.41 16.24
CA GLY A 731 -19.32 -13.69 14.88
C GLY A 731 -18.38 -13.26 13.76
N ALA A 732 -17.10 -12.97 14.05
CA ALA A 732 -16.10 -12.74 13.00
C ALA A 732 -15.86 -14.04 12.19
N PRO A 733 -15.93 -13.99 10.84
CA PRO A 733 -15.72 -15.17 9.99
C PRO A 733 -14.28 -15.68 9.96
N GLN A 734 -13.31 -14.84 10.35
CA GLN A 734 -11.90 -15.24 10.51
C GLN A 734 -11.35 -14.73 11.85
N THR A 735 -10.32 -15.42 12.33
CA THR A 735 -9.50 -15.02 13.47
C THR A 735 -8.20 -14.42 12.95
N ALA A 736 -7.89 -13.17 13.33
CA ALA A 736 -6.56 -12.60 13.15
C ALA A 736 -5.62 -13.17 14.20
N LEU A 737 -4.60 -13.88 13.75
CA LEU A 737 -3.60 -14.54 14.58
C LEU A 737 -2.25 -13.83 14.49
N GLY A 738 -1.62 -13.64 15.65
CA GLY A 738 -0.21 -13.26 15.77
C GLY A 738 0.49 -14.18 16.78
N ILE A 739 1.51 -14.90 16.32
CA ILE A 739 2.41 -15.70 17.15
C ILE A 739 3.76 -14.97 17.19
N VAL A 740 4.10 -14.46 18.36
CA VAL A 740 5.10 -13.39 18.48
C VAL A 740 6.08 -13.66 19.60
N GLN A 741 7.31 -13.19 19.45
CA GLN A 741 8.30 -13.16 20.52
C GLN A 741 9.25 -11.99 20.32
N LEU A 742 9.97 -11.64 21.38
CA LEU A 742 11.12 -10.74 21.29
C LEU A 742 12.27 -11.48 20.60
N ALA A 743 12.93 -10.82 19.66
CA ALA A 743 14.03 -11.38 18.89
C ALA A 743 15.30 -10.59 19.18
N LEU A 744 15.60 -9.56 18.39
CA LEU A 744 16.84 -8.79 18.49
C LEU A 744 16.67 -7.35 18.00
N LYS A 745 17.67 -6.53 18.29
CA LYS A 745 17.77 -5.16 17.79
C LYS A 745 18.39 -5.13 16.40
N ARG A 746 18.14 -4.06 15.64
CA ARG A 746 18.63 -3.92 14.27
C ARG A 746 20.15 -4.00 14.14
N SER A 747 20.85 -3.48 15.14
CA SER A 747 22.33 -3.43 15.19
C SER A 747 22.96 -4.74 15.69
N ASP A 748 22.18 -5.79 15.93
CA ASP A 748 22.71 -7.07 16.42
C ASP A 748 23.53 -7.78 15.33
N PRO A 749 24.70 -8.36 15.63
CA PRO A 749 25.51 -9.10 14.64
C PRO A 749 24.80 -10.29 13.99
N ASP A 750 23.75 -10.84 14.62
CA ASP A 750 22.95 -11.93 14.07
C ASP A 750 21.76 -11.47 13.24
N PHE A 751 21.53 -10.16 13.09
CA PHE A 751 20.31 -9.66 12.45
C PHE A 751 20.10 -10.24 11.06
N GLU A 752 21.12 -10.24 10.21
CA GLU A 752 21.00 -10.80 8.86
C GLU A 752 20.81 -12.32 8.87
N ARG A 753 21.37 -13.03 9.86
CA ARG A 753 21.18 -14.48 10.00
C ARG A 753 19.72 -14.79 10.37
N LEU A 754 19.13 -14.01 11.28
CA LEU A 754 17.72 -14.18 11.63
C LEU A 754 16.80 -13.64 10.52
N ASN A 755 17.22 -12.64 9.75
CA ASN A 755 16.47 -12.17 8.59
C ASN A 755 16.38 -13.28 7.51
N VAL A 756 17.49 -13.97 7.22
CA VAL A 756 17.49 -15.15 6.34
C VAL A 756 16.56 -16.26 6.86
N MET A 757 16.58 -16.54 8.17
CA MET A 757 15.64 -17.47 8.80
C MET A 757 14.18 -17.00 8.60
N ASN A 758 13.89 -15.73 8.85
CA ASN A 758 12.56 -15.13 8.69
C ASN A 758 12.07 -15.24 7.25
N THR A 759 12.92 -14.98 6.26
CA THR A 759 12.61 -15.14 4.84
C THR A 759 12.16 -16.56 4.51
N ILE A 760 12.80 -17.58 5.07
CA ILE A 760 12.43 -19.00 4.90
C ILE A 760 11.11 -19.32 5.63
N LEU A 761 10.96 -18.84 6.86
CA LEU A 761 9.81 -19.12 7.71
C LEU A 761 8.53 -18.55 7.11
N GLY A 762 8.52 -17.25 6.78
CA GLY A 762 7.32 -16.52 6.39
C GLY A 762 7.54 -15.23 5.59
N GLY A 763 8.77 -14.88 5.24
CA GLY A 763 9.08 -13.62 4.54
C GLY A 763 8.90 -13.64 3.01
N LEU A 764 8.54 -14.79 2.44
CA LEU A 764 8.27 -14.99 1.02
C LEU A 764 6.88 -15.58 0.82
N PHE A 765 6.33 -15.47 -0.39
CA PHE A 765 5.11 -16.20 -0.75
C PHE A 765 5.36 -17.72 -0.76
N SER A 766 6.52 -18.17 -1.22
CA SER A 766 6.90 -19.59 -1.18
C SER A 766 7.42 -20.07 0.19
N SER A 767 7.19 -19.31 1.26
CA SER A 767 7.69 -19.62 2.61
C SER A 767 6.95 -20.77 3.27
N ARG A 768 7.57 -21.37 4.29
CA ARG A 768 7.04 -22.56 4.98
C ARG A 768 5.64 -22.34 5.56
N VAL A 769 5.44 -21.25 6.31
CA VAL A 769 4.13 -20.99 6.95
C VAL A 769 3.04 -20.69 5.94
N ASN A 770 3.37 -19.98 4.85
CA ASN A 770 2.39 -19.66 3.81
C ASN A 770 1.97 -20.92 3.05
N LEU A 771 2.93 -21.71 2.55
CA LEU A 771 2.63 -22.96 1.85
C LEU A 771 1.90 -23.97 2.75
N ASN A 772 2.24 -24.03 4.04
CA ASN A 772 1.55 -24.90 4.98
C ASN A 772 0.08 -24.47 5.20
N LEU A 773 -0.18 -23.20 5.55
CA LEU A 773 -1.55 -22.79 5.90
C LEU A 773 -2.44 -22.55 4.67
N ARG A 774 -1.88 -21.94 3.61
CA ARG A 774 -2.61 -21.57 2.38
C ARG A 774 -2.76 -22.77 1.46
N GLU A 775 -1.65 -23.32 0.96
CA GLU A 775 -1.68 -24.32 -0.11
C GLU A 775 -2.00 -25.73 0.40
N LYS A 776 -1.36 -26.17 1.48
CA LYS A 776 -1.58 -27.53 2.01
C LYS A 776 -2.92 -27.69 2.73
N HIS A 777 -3.40 -26.64 3.41
CA HIS A 777 -4.56 -26.74 4.29
C HIS A 777 -5.77 -25.86 3.91
N GLY A 778 -5.62 -24.84 3.05
CA GLY A 778 -6.72 -23.93 2.69
C GLY A 778 -7.28 -23.13 3.87
N TYR A 779 -6.49 -22.92 4.94
CA TYR A 779 -6.95 -22.27 6.18
C TYR A 779 -7.03 -20.75 6.06
N THR A 780 -6.31 -20.16 5.10
CA THR A 780 -6.12 -18.72 4.97
C THR A 780 -5.98 -18.29 3.51
N TYR A 781 -6.14 -17.00 3.27
CA TYR A 781 -5.67 -16.36 2.04
C TYR A 781 -4.14 -16.25 1.99
N GLY A 782 -3.50 -15.98 3.13
CA GLY A 782 -2.04 -15.88 3.23
C GLY A 782 -1.54 -15.86 4.67
N ALA A 783 -0.32 -16.35 4.88
CA ALA A 783 0.40 -16.27 6.15
C ALA A 783 1.80 -15.72 5.91
N PHE A 784 2.32 -14.97 6.87
CA PHE A 784 3.61 -14.29 6.73
C PHE A 784 4.37 -14.23 8.06
N SER A 785 5.66 -13.90 7.98
CA SER A 785 6.46 -13.52 9.13
C SER A 785 7.31 -12.28 8.85
N SER A 786 7.58 -11.50 9.89
CA SER A 786 8.41 -10.30 9.81
C SER A 786 9.28 -10.13 11.04
N LEU A 787 10.50 -9.65 10.82
CA LEU A 787 11.41 -9.19 11.86
C LEU A 787 11.34 -7.66 11.93
N VAL A 788 10.90 -7.11 13.06
CA VAL A 788 10.69 -5.67 13.19
C VAL A 788 12.00 -4.98 13.59
N GLU A 789 12.48 -4.09 12.74
CA GLU A 789 13.72 -3.33 12.95
C GLU A 789 13.52 -2.22 13.98
N THR A 790 14.24 -2.32 15.10
CA THR A 790 14.23 -1.26 16.13
C THR A 790 15.62 -1.09 16.76
N ARG A 791 15.90 0.04 17.43
CA ARG A 791 17.18 0.30 18.13
C ARG A 791 17.34 -0.56 19.39
N GLY A 792 16.25 -0.77 20.12
CA GLY A 792 16.10 -1.78 21.16
C GLY A 792 15.77 -3.18 20.59
N VAL A 793 15.47 -4.15 21.44
CA VAL A 793 15.07 -5.50 21.00
C VAL A 793 13.69 -5.42 20.35
N GLY A 794 13.58 -5.80 19.06
CA GLY A 794 12.32 -5.83 18.30
C GLY A 794 11.66 -7.21 18.27
N PRO A 795 10.36 -7.31 17.93
CA PRO A 795 9.67 -8.59 17.81
C PRO A 795 9.95 -9.33 16.50
N LEU A 796 9.91 -10.65 16.55
CA LEU A 796 9.59 -11.53 15.42
C LEU A 796 8.08 -11.82 15.48
N PHE A 797 7.38 -11.56 14.38
CA PHE A 797 5.95 -11.79 14.22
C PHE A 797 5.71 -12.87 13.16
N VAL A 798 4.83 -13.83 13.45
CA VAL A 798 4.25 -14.77 12.48
C VAL A 798 2.74 -14.64 12.55
N GLY A 799 2.05 -14.41 11.43
CA GLY A 799 0.60 -14.17 11.49
C GLY A 799 -0.16 -14.43 10.20
N SER A 800 -1.49 -14.44 10.35
CA SER A 800 -2.45 -14.73 9.29
C SER A 800 -3.89 -14.41 9.76
N ALA A 801 -4.80 -14.15 8.82
CA ALA A 801 -6.24 -14.21 9.06
C ALA A 801 -6.76 -15.59 8.64
N VAL A 802 -7.14 -16.42 9.61
CA VAL A 802 -7.55 -17.82 9.35
C VAL A 802 -9.04 -17.99 9.58
N ARG A 803 -9.70 -18.90 8.87
CA ARG A 803 -11.13 -19.17 9.13
C ARG A 803 -11.37 -19.52 10.60
N ALA A 804 -12.50 -19.06 11.15
CA ALA A 804 -12.80 -19.21 12.57
C ALA A 804 -12.77 -20.69 13.05
N ASP A 805 -13.20 -21.62 12.19
CA ASP A 805 -13.29 -23.06 12.45
C ASP A 805 -11.93 -23.78 12.54
N VAL A 806 -10.84 -23.15 12.11
CA VAL A 806 -9.48 -23.72 12.10
C VAL A 806 -8.46 -22.90 12.88
N THR A 807 -8.93 -22.05 13.80
CA THR A 807 -8.07 -21.21 14.65
C THR A 807 -7.00 -22.02 15.40
N GLY A 808 -7.38 -23.07 16.12
CA GLY A 808 -6.42 -23.88 16.89
C GLY A 808 -5.53 -24.76 16.01
N ALA A 809 -6.04 -25.22 14.86
CA ALA A 809 -5.20 -25.95 13.90
C ALA A 809 -4.12 -25.05 13.31
N SER A 810 -4.48 -23.82 12.96
CA SER A 810 -3.53 -22.83 12.41
C SER A 810 -2.45 -22.44 13.42
N VAL A 811 -2.82 -22.22 14.70
CA VAL A 811 -1.83 -21.97 15.76
C VAL A 811 -0.83 -23.12 15.88
N ARG A 812 -1.31 -24.37 15.81
CA ARG A 812 -0.45 -25.55 15.86
C ARG A 812 0.53 -25.60 14.69
N GLU A 813 0.04 -25.40 13.46
CA GLU A 813 0.90 -25.44 12.27
C GLU A 813 1.95 -24.34 12.27
N MET A 814 1.59 -23.10 12.62
CA MET A 814 2.57 -22.01 12.75
C MET A 814 3.64 -22.29 13.81
N LEU A 815 3.26 -22.86 14.97
CA LEU A 815 4.22 -23.26 16.00
C LEU A 815 5.09 -24.44 15.55
N ASN A 816 4.54 -25.38 14.79
CA ASN A 816 5.28 -26.51 14.24
C ASN A 816 6.36 -26.03 13.25
N GLU A 817 6.04 -25.09 12.37
CA GLU A 817 7.04 -24.51 11.46
C GLU A 817 8.13 -23.76 12.21
N ALA A 818 7.77 -22.94 13.21
CA ALA A 818 8.73 -22.26 14.07
C ALA A 818 9.62 -23.27 14.84
N LEU A 819 9.04 -24.35 15.36
CA LEU A 819 9.77 -25.44 16.03
C LEU A 819 10.73 -26.15 15.08
N ALA A 820 10.29 -26.46 13.86
CA ALA A 820 11.12 -27.12 12.86
C ALA A 820 12.39 -26.30 12.54
N MET A 821 12.29 -24.96 12.50
CA MET A 821 13.45 -24.08 12.30
C MET A 821 14.51 -24.20 13.42
N THR A 822 14.13 -24.67 14.62
CA THR A 822 15.04 -24.87 15.75
C THR A 822 15.59 -26.30 15.87
N GLN A 823 15.05 -27.26 15.12
CA GLN A 823 15.39 -28.67 15.25
C GLN A 823 16.44 -29.15 14.23
N ALA A 824 16.48 -28.53 13.05
CA ALA A 824 17.41 -28.88 12.00
C ALA A 824 17.92 -27.65 11.26
N GLU A 825 19.08 -27.80 10.61
CA GLU A 825 19.53 -26.81 9.63
C GLU A 825 18.52 -26.74 8.47
N VAL A 826 18.35 -25.53 7.94
CA VAL A 826 17.57 -25.32 6.71
C VAL A 826 18.25 -26.02 5.54
N THR A 827 17.48 -26.42 4.53
CA THR A 827 18.08 -27.12 3.39
C THR A 827 18.98 -26.17 2.59
N PRO A 828 19.97 -26.69 1.84
CA PRO A 828 20.78 -25.85 0.95
C PRO A 828 19.93 -25.02 -0.03
N GLU A 829 18.81 -25.57 -0.50
CA GLU A 829 17.89 -24.90 -1.42
C GLU A 829 17.16 -23.74 -0.75
N GLU A 830 16.64 -23.92 0.47
CA GLU A 830 15.98 -22.86 1.23
C GLU A 830 16.96 -21.73 1.60
N LEU A 831 18.18 -22.11 2.01
CA LEU A 831 19.22 -21.15 2.33
C LEU A 831 19.61 -20.33 1.10
N ALA A 832 19.82 -20.99 -0.04
CA ALA A 832 20.15 -20.31 -1.29
C ALA A 832 19.02 -19.38 -1.74
N LEU A 833 17.78 -19.87 -1.73
CA LEU A 833 16.58 -19.09 -2.08
C LEU A 833 16.48 -17.80 -1.25
N ALA A 834 16.59 -17.91 0.08
CA ALA A 834 16.46 -16.75 0.96
C ALA A 834 17.62 -15.75 0.79
N LYS A 835 18.87 -16.23 0.71
CA LYS A 835 20.03 -15.36 0.47
C LYS A 835 19.93 -14.63 -0.85
N ASP A 836 19.58 -15.35 -1.91
CA ASP A 836 19.51 -14.81 -3.26
C ASP A 836 18.34 -13.82 -3.38
N SER A 837 17.18 -14.14 -2.82
CA SER A 837 16.03 -13.23 -2.78
C SER A 837 16.38 -11.90 -2.12
N ILE A 838 17.01 -11.92 -0.93
CA ILE A 838 17.42 -10.69 -0.25
C ILE A 838 18.50 -9.96 -1.05
N ALA A 839 19.58 -10.64 -1.45
CA ALA A 839 20.73 -9.99 -2.06
C ALA A 839 20.41 -9.39 -3.45
N ARG A 840 19.59 -10.07 -4.24
CA ARG A 840 19.29 -9.69 -5.63
C ARG A 840 18.16 -8.66 -5.72
N SER A 841 17.29 -8.53 -4.70
CA SER A 841 16.25 -7.49 -4.65
C SER A 841 16.74 -6.13 -4.14
N LEU A 842 17.96 -6.05 -3.58
CA LEU A 842 18.52 -4.79 -3.04
C LEU A 842 18.50 -3.59 -3.98
N PRO A 843 18.75 -3.71 -5.31
CA PRO A 843 18.67 -2.57 -6.21
C PRO A 843 17.30 -1.88 -6.20
N ALA A 844 16.20 -2.62 -5.98
CA ALA A 844 14.85 -2.07 -5.96
C ALA A 844 14.59 -1.12 -4.79
N LEU A 845 15.36 -1.21 -3.69
CA LEU A 845 15.32 -0.24 -2.59
C LEU A 845 15.71 1.18 -3.05
N PHE A 846 16.34 1.30 -4.21
CA PHE A 846 16.83 2.55 -4.81
C PHE A 846 16.13 2.90 -6.14
N GLU A 847 15.03 2.21 -6.49
CA GLU A 847 14.27 2.47 -7.73
C GLU A 847 13.64 3.86 -7.75
N THR A 848 13.01 4.26 -6.64
CA THR A 848 12.46 5.61 -6.50
C THR A 848 13.32 6.44 -5.57
N THR A 849 13.43 7.74 -5.86
CA THR A 849 14.11 8.71 -4.99
C THR A 849 13.50 8.74 -3.59
N ARG A 850 12.18 8.59 -3.45
CA ARG A 850 11.50 8.49 -2.15
C ARG A 850 11.94 7.25 -1.35
N SER A 851 11.97 6.07 -1.96
CA SER A 851 12.46 4.84 -1.31
C SER A 851 13.94 4.95 -0.94
N ALA A 852 14.75 5.56 -1.83
CA ALA A 852 16.18 5.75 -1.61
C ALA A 852 16.46 6.65 -0.39
N VAL A 853 15.76 7.78 -0.22
CA VAL A 853 15.96 8.65 0.95
C VAL A 853 15.53 7.98 2.25
N GLY A 854 14.44 7.21 2.24
CA GLY A 854 13.99 6.46 3.41
C GLY A 854 14.98 5.36 3.81
N THR A 855 15.47 4.60 2.84
CA THR A 855 16.50 3.56 3.04
C THR A 855 17.78 4.15 3.62
N MET A 856 18.27 5.28 3.09
CA MET A 856 19.45 5.94 3.64
C MET A 856 19.21 6.59 5.01
N GLY A 857 17.99 7.05 5.29
CA GLY A 857 17.60 7.54 6.61
C GLY A 857 17.75 6.48 7.72
N GLN A 858 17.58 5.19 7.37
CA GLN A 858 17.79 4.08 8.32
C GLN A 858 19.24 3.93 8.77
N LEU A 859 20.22 4.30 7.93
CA LEU A 859 21.64 4.27 8.32
C LEU A 859 21.87 5.14 9.55
N PHE A 860 21.31 6.36 9.52
CA PHE A 860 21.35 7.26 10.66
C PHE A 860 20.50 6.76 11.82
N LEU A 861 19.30 6.23 11.58
CA LEU A 861 18.41 5.80 12.66
C LEU A 861 18.98 4.64 13.49
N PHE A 862 19.60 3.67 12.81
CA PHE A 862 20.09 2.42 13.41
C PHE A 862 21.61 2.34 13.59
N ASP A 863 22.32 3.45 13.38
CA ASP A 863 23.78 3.54 13.49
C ASP A 863 24.50 2.50 12.59
N LEU A 864 23.99 2.32 11.37
CA LEU A 864 24.61 1.42 10.37
C LEU A 864 25.74 2.14 9.62
N ALA A 865 26.72 1.36 9.16
CA ALA A 865 27.84 1.89 8.37
C ALA A 865 27.36 2.50 7.03
N PRO A 866 27.99 3.58 6.52
CA PRO A 866 27.58 4.21 5.25
C PRO A 866 27.61 3.27 4.02
N ASP A 867 28.43 2.23 4.06
CA ASP A 867 28.59 1.21 3.02
C ASP A 867 27.80 -0.07 3.31
N TYR A 868 26.92 -0.07 4.31
CA TYR A 868 26.22 -1.25 4.80
C TYR A 868 25.50 -2.03 3.68
N TYR A 869 24.73 -1.34 2.82
CA TYR A 869 23.98 -1.98 1.74
C TYR A 869 24.90 -2.47 0.62
N ALA A 870 26.00 -1.75 0.34
CA ALA A 870 27.00 -2.19 -0.65
C ALA A 870 27.73 -3.47 -0.20
N GLY A 871 28.00 -3.63 1.10
CA GLY A 871 28.63 -4.82 1.66
C GLY A 871 27.67 -5.97 2.00
N LEU A 872 26.36 -5.75 1.97
CA LEU A 872 25.36 -6.75 2.38
C LEU A 872 25.35 -8.01 1.49
N PRO A 873 25.41 -7.93 0.14
CA PRO A 873 25.47 -9.13 -0.71
C PRO A 873 26.62 -10.07 -0.35
N ALA A 874 27.82 -9.53 -0.12
CA ALA A 874 28.98 -10.32 0.27
C ALA A 874 28.76 -11.02 1.62
N ARG A 875 28.24 -10.30 2.62
CA ARG A 875 27.89 -10.86 3.93
C ARG A 875 26.88 -12.00 3.83
N LEU A 876 25.80 -11.80 3.06
CA LEU A 876 24.80 -12.83 2.82
C LEU A 876 25.42 -14.04 2.12
N SER A 877 26.18 -13.84 1.04
CA SER A 877 26.79 -14.92 0.25
C SER A 877 27.69 -15.83 1.09
N SER A 878 28.39 -15.30 2.10
CA SER A 878 29.25 -16.09 2.99
C SER A 878 28.51 -16.88 4.07
N MET A 879 27.22 -16.60 4.32
CA MET A 879 26.46 -17.28 5.38
C MET A 879 26.22 -18.75 5.06
N THR A 880 26.39 -19.58 6.08
CA THR A 880 26.17 -21.04 6.05
C THR A 880 24.88 -21.45 6.78
N ALA A 881 24.35 -22.63 6.47
CA ALA A 881 23.15 -23.17 7.13
C ALA A 881 23.38 -23.34 8.64
N ALA A 882 24.56 -23.80 9.03
CA ALA A 882 24.98 -23.93 10.42
C ALA A 882 24.98 -22.59 11.18
N GLU A 883 25.44 -21.49 10.56
CA GLU A 883 25.40 -20.16 11.18
C GLU A 883 23.98 -19.63 11.34
N VAL A 884 23.13 -19.78 10.32
CA VAL A 884 21.72 -19.41 10.39
C VAL A 884 21.05 -20.22 11.51
N PHE A 885 21.25 -21.54 11.53
CA PHE A 885 20.71 -22.43 12.55
C PHE A 885 21.21 -22.10 13.97
N ALA A 886 22.48 -21.74 14.13
CA ALA A 886 23.04 -21.32 15.40
C ALA A 886 22.46 -19.97 15.88
N ALA A 887 22.19 -19.03 14.98
CA ALA A 887 21.44 -17.81 15.30
C ALA A 887 19.98 -18.13 15.65
N THR A 888 19.31 -18.97 14.86
CA THR A 888 17.93 -19.41 15.11
C THR A 888 17.78 -20.05 16.49
N LYS A 889 18.65 -20.99 16.87
CA LYS A 889 18.59 -21.62 18.20
C LYS A 889 18.86 -20.66 19.36
N ARG A 890 19.57 -19.55 19.13
CA ARG A 890 19.80 -18.52 20.15
C ARG A 890 18.61 -17.58 20.29
N HIS A 891 17.95 -17.26 19.18
CA HIS A 891 16.99 -16.16 19.11
C HIS A 891 15.53 -16.60 18.95
N LEU A 892 15.24 -17.83 18.50
CA LEU A 892 13.89 -18.36 18.32
C LEU A 892 13.55 -19.38 19.44
N ALA A 893 12.47 -19.11 20.17
CA ALA A 893 11.97 -19.94 21.28
C ALA A 893 10.46 -20.23 21.09
N PRO A 894 10.08 -21.19 20.23
CA PRO A 894 8.68 -21.47 19.86
C PRO A 894 7.79 -21.84 21.06
N ASP A 895 8.38 -22.46 22.08
CA ASP A 895 7.71 -22.83 23.34
C ASP A 895 7.29 -21.60 24.16
N ARG A 896 7.89 -20.43 23.92
CA ARG A 896 7.69 -19.17 24.66
C ARG A 896 6.99 -18.07 23.87
N MET A 897 6.64 -18.31 22.61
CA MET A 897 5.96 -17.30 21.79
C MET A 897 4.60 -16.95 22.40
N LEU A 898 4.27 -15.66 22.47
CA LEU A 898 2.92 -15.20 22.81
C LEU A 898 2.00 -15.45 21.61
N ILE A 899 0.80 -15.96 21.87
CA ILE A 899 -0.26 -16.11 20.86
C ILE A 899 -1.32 -15.06 21.12
N VAL A 900 -1.56 -14.18 20.17
CA VAL A 900 -2.66 -13.23 20.15
C VAL A 900 -3.69 -13.71 19.14
N ALA A 901 -4.93 -13.93 19.57
CA ALA A 901 -6.03 -14.28 18.69
C ALA A 901 -7.20 -13.31 18.86
N VAL A 902 -7.58 -12.66 17.76
CA VAL A 902 -8.70 -11.72 17.68
C VAL A 902 -9.73 -12.27 16.71
N GLY A 903 -10.87 -12.74 17.23
CA GLY A 903 -11.90 -13.42 16.43
C GLY A 903 -13.08 -13.85 17.29
N ASP A 904 -13.98 -14.66 16.75
CA ASP A 904 -15.12 -15.20 17.52
C ASP A 904 -14.62 -16.11 18.65
N ARG A 905 -14.66 -15.59 19.88
CA ARG A 905 -14.12 -16.29 21.05
C ARG A 905 -14.81 -17.62 21.30
N ALA A 906 -16.12 -17.70 21.02
CA ALA A 906 -16.89 -18.93 21.21
C ALA A 906 -16.35 -20.10 20.37
N GLN A 907 -15.71 -19.80 19.23
CA GLN A 907 -15.06 -20.79 18.38
C GLN A 907 -13.57 -20.93 18.68
N ALA A 908 -12.85 -19.82 18.88
CA ALA A 908 -11.41 -19.82 19.06
C ALA A 908 -10.96 -20.43 20.40
N GLU A 909 -11.66 -20.13 21.49
CA GLU A 909 -11.26 -20.51 22.85
C GLU A 909 -11.22 -22.04 23.06
N PRO A 910 -12.25 -22.83 22.69
CA PRO A 910 -12.18 -24.29 22.82
C PRO A 910 -11.04 -24.91 22.00
N GLN A 911 -10.81 -24.39 20.79
CA GLN A 911 -9.76 -24.89 19.90
C GLN A 911 -8.35 -24.63 20.48
N ILE A 912 -8.11 -23.42 20.99
CA ILE A 912 -6.83 -23.05 21.62
C ILE A 912 -6.65 -23.77 22.96
N GLY A 913 -7.71 -23.90 23.77
CA GLY A 913 -7.68 -24.69 25.01
C GLY A 913 -7.27 -26.15 24.78
N GLY A 914 -7.71 -26.74 23.67
CA GLY A 914 -7.32 -28.09 23.24
C GLY A 914 -5.82 -28.28 22.99
N LEU A 915 -5.07 -27.20 22.71
CA LEU A 915 -3.62 -27.23 22.50
C LEU A 915 -2.82 -27.26 23.82
N LYS A 916 -3.46 -26.99 24.97
CA LYS A 916 -2.84 -27.01 26.31
C LYS A 916 -1.59 -26.14 26.45
N LEU A 917 -1.61 -24.95 25.84
CA LEU A 917 -0.46 -24.06 25.75
C LEU A 917 -0.16 -23.30 27.06
N GLY A 918 -1.09 -23.27 28.01
CA GLY A 918 -0.91 -22.57 29.30
C GLY A 918 -2.14 -21.74 29.66
N SER A 919 -1.93 -20.75 30.54
CA SER A 919 -3.00 -19.83 30.93
C SER A 919 -3.42 -18.93 29.76
N VAL A 920 -4.72 -18.70 29.67
CA VAL A 920 -5.34 -17.79 28.72
C VAL A 920 -5.66 -16.48 29.41
N ALA A 921 -5.17 -15.38 28.84
CA ALA A 921 -5.51 -14.04 29.25
C ALA A 921 -6.59 -13.47 28.32
N TYR A 922 -7.62 -12.89 28.90
CA TYR A 922 -8.68 -12.24 28.15
C TYR A 922 -8.46 -10.74 28.16
N ARG A 923 -8.65 -10.13 26.99
CA ARG A 923 -8.48 -8.69 26.78
C ARG A 923 -9.68 -8.11 26.05
N ASP A 924 -10.06 -6.89 26.40
CA ASP A 924 -10.94 -6.09 25.56
C ASP A 924 -10.19 -5.57 24.31
N ARG A 925 -10.90 -4.88 23.42
CA ARG A 925 -10.34 -4.30 22.18
C ARG A 925 -9.32 -3.19 22.42
N ASP A 926 -9.17 -2.71 23.66
CA ASP A 926 -8.17 -1.72 24.06
C ASP A 926 -6.98 -2.35 24.77
N GLY A 927 -6.97 -3.67 24.95
CA GLY A 927 -5.90 -4.40 25.63
C GLY A 927 -5.99 -4.37 27.15
N LYS A 928 -7.15 -4.00 27.73
CA LYS A 928 -7.36 -4.11 29.18
C LYS A 928 -7.79 -5.52 29.56
N SER A 929 -7.33 -5.99 30.71
CA SER A 929 -7.72 -7.29 31.26
C SER A 929 -9.21 -7.33 31.58
N ILE A 930 -9.90 -8.36 31.07
CA ILE A 930 -11.27 -8.69 31.45
C ILE A 930 -11.25 -10.02 32.21
N GLY A 931 -12.01 -10.13 33.31
CA GLY A 931 -12.12 -11.39 34.06
C GLY A 931 -12.68 -12.49 33.15
N GLY A 932 -12.25 -13.75 33.35
CA GLY A 932 -12.55 -14.90 32.47
C GLY A 932 -14.03 -15.35 32.39
N GLY A 933 -14.98 -14.46 32.68
CA GLY A 933 -16.41 -14.71 32.55
C GLY A 933 -17.16 -13.44 32.16
N GLN A 934 -17.46 -13.31 30.87
CA GLN A 934 -18.68 -12.75 30.30
C GLN A 934 -18.79 -13.23 28.85
#